data_AF-A0A069ITU8-F1
#
_entry.id   AF-A0A069ITU8-F1
#
_cell.length_a   1.000
_cell.length_b   1.000
_cell.length_c   1.000
_cell.angle_alpha   90.00
_cell.angle_beta   90.00
_cell.angle_gamma   90.00
#
_symmetry.space_group_name_H-M   'P 1'
#
loop_
_entity.id
_entity.type
_entity.pdbx_description
1 polymer ?
#
loop_
_entity_poly.entity_id
_entity_poly.type
_entity_poly.pdbx_seq_one_letter_code
_entity_poly.pdbx_strand_id
1 'polypeptide(L)'
;MSEPTRFQQATADYAVSRLWRDRAPAYRFLVADEVGLGKTIVAREIIRQTLTRFPEGPVDIIYVCSSQAIASQNLDKLVIDAGGASARATRLSLLAINTRSEGDEDRVRYYAITPDTSFNLTRGAGSMRERALIHRLLRSRLRPAGFEDLLRERAGRKSWDDHVTDLADVRLDPRITEAFVGAVLSDDALVAEIRRLAALALDEATPLAFRRARSGVIGRLRALLARAGVDAVAPACLIVVDEFQRYADLLAAPTQGSSLAQELAMGLMRAGDPGRRVLLLSATPYRMPGAAVGGQTYDNFVDLIRFLAGDAPAKALDDALGEFAAALRSPERSSDRITAARDRAAGILKRVMSRTERVSWTQGGASMVEEVISYLDVEPGDLAGAVAARRIARSVKAHDPTEYWKSAPFFLDFMRDYQFRRSVMATSRVERRRIAADLKPLLMQQGDLRGLQATPIPNARMRALIADALPKGVENLLWAPPSLPYLQPSGVFADAPADLKRLVFSEWRLAPDAISALVSYEVERRLAERWKPKRRRRAGAGRPDPRRAHADFAKPGELLRLHRPGRAGATDSHPAALALLVPGVRLAELGDPLSLATTNGGPVLAAAAEAAVRRQIVGALKDLPKGRPEGHPDERWYWAAPLLLDGADARTWLAGKNPLGAWHDGRDQGPDPARAMRLILAHPERLGPRPKDLVKVLAQMALAGPAVCALRALSRTFPVVGLEPAVRSAAFKVARGFQTLFNQNDATVVVQLAYPRISTYWLQALAYARDGNLQAVLDEHFHLLSDAISLDSKGPADRIRRAGEAVYGALTLRRATVQVSGLERRRGSGIQSVGLRCRHALRFAEIKDATGGVSRLDAVRGAFNSPFRPFILASTTVGQEGLDFHPWCHAVVHWNLPRTPVELEQREGRVHRYKGQAVRLNVAAAFGLEGLSGRGMNGLIDPWRRLFELAAEAEPDNELAPSWVFEGGDAPRRVKRIVPLMAFSREADAWPHLTRRLGLYRLVMGLPRHQDLFAAIEDTVTPEEARDWAIDLRPKGRRR
;
A
#
# COMPACT_ATOMS: atom_id res chain seq x y z
N MET A 1 -5.02 16.76 -12.67
CA MET A 1 -4.86 16.93 -11.21
C MET A 1 -6.11 16.30 -10.59
N SER A 2 -6.04 15.51 -9.53
CA SER A 2 -7.28 15.06 -8.87
C SER A 2 -7.79 16.21 -8.00
N GLU A 3 -8.58 17.07 -8.63
CA GLU A 3 -9.37 18.08 -7.93
C GLU A 3 -10.29 17.38 -6.92
N PRO A 4 -10.60 18.03 -5.79
CA PRO A 4 -11.58 17.48 -4.87
C PRO A 4 -12.89 17.22 -5.62
N THR A 5 -13.45 16.03 -5.43
CA THR A 5 -14.77 15.71 -5.98
C THR A 5 -15.84 16.57 -5.33
N ARG A 6 -17.05 16.62 -5.92
CA ARG A 6 -18.13 17.51 -5.49
C ARG A 6 -18.44 17.39 -3.99
N PHE A 7 -18.56 16.17 -3.45
CA PHE A 7 -18.82 15.99 -2.02
C PHE A 7 -17.60 16.39 -1.17
N GLN A 8 -16.38 16.10 -1.61
CA GLN A 8 -15.17 16.48 -0.88
C GLN A 8 -15.05 17.99 -0.78
N GLN A 9 -15.39 18.70 -1.86
CA GLN A 9 -15.49 20.16 -1.87
C GLN A 9 -16.59 20.64 -0.91
N ALA A 10 -17.76 20.03 -0.93
CA ALA A 10 -18.86 20.38 -0.02
C ALA A 10 -18.47 20.18 1.47
N THR A 11 -17.79 19.07 1.80
CA THR A 11 -17.26 18.82 3.15
C THR A 11 -16.21 19.85 3.53
N ALA A 12 -15.28 20.17 2.64
CA ALA A 12 -14.25 21.17 2.90
C ALA A 12 -14.85 22.57 3.10
N ASP A 13 -15.77 22.99 2.25
CA ASP A 13 -16.47 24.28 2.34
C ASP A 13 -17.26 24.38 3.65
N TYR A 14 -17.93 23.31 4.05
CA TYR A 14 -18.67 23.24 5.31
C TYR A 14 -17.73 23.35 6.52
N ALA A 15 -16.65 22.58 6.54
CA ALA A 15 -15.65 22.62 7.60
C ALA A 15 -15.01 24.01 7.70
N VAL A 16 -14.64 24.64 6.58
CA VAL A 16 -14.09 26.01 6.53
C VAL A 16 -15.11 27.03 7.03
N SER A 17 -16.39 26.90 6.67
CA SER A 17 -17.44 27.78 7.18
C SER A 17 -17.51 27.72 8.70
N ARG A 18 -17.59 26.51 9.27
CA ARG A 18 -17.63 26.27 10.71
C ARG A 18 -16.36 26.73 11.42
N LEU A 19 -15.18 26.52 10.85
CA LEU A 19 -13.91 26.91 11.44
C LEU A 19 -13.70 28.44 11.42
N TRP A 20 -14.12 29.13 10.36
CA TRP A 20 -13.65 30.49 10.08
C TRP A 20 -14.71 31.55 9.77
N ARG A 21 -15.87 31.19 9.21
CA ARG A 21 -16.82 32.16 8.62
C ARG A 21 -18.06 32.38 9.48
N ASP A 22 -18.52 31.36 10.20
CA ASP A 22 -19.76 31.43 10.97
C ASP A 22 -19.62 32.38 12.18
N ARG A 23 -20.73 33.03 12.57
CA ARG A 23 -20.77 33.95 13.74
C ARG A 23 -20.33 33.30 15.05
N ALA A 24 -20.60 32.00 15.18
CA ALA A 24 -20.14 31.16 16.28
C ALA A 24 -19.23 30.05 15.71
N PRO A 25 -17.93 30.36 15.50
CA PRO A 25 -17.00 29.43 14.87
C PRO A 25 -16.66 28.28 15.82
N ALA A 26 -16.47 27.09 15.25
CA ALA A 26 -15.86 25.98 15.94
C ALA A 26 -14.33 26.14 15.88
N TYR A 27 -13.66 26.26 17.03
CA TYR A 27 -12.19 26.30 17.06
C TYR A 27 -11.57 24.93 16.72
N ARG A 28 -12.35 23.87 16.87
CA ARG A 28 -11.99 22.47 16.64
C ARG A 28 -13.13 21.81 15.87
N PHE A 29 -12.81 21.10 14.77
CA PHE A 29 -13.82 20.49 13.90
C PHE A 29 -13.42 19.08 13.49
N LEU A 30 -14.39 18.18 13.39
CA LEU A 30 -14.19 16.77 13.08
C LEU A 30 -14.79 16.39 11.72
N VAL A 31 -13.95 15.86 10.82
CA VAL A 31 -14.39 15.23 9.58
C VAL A 31 -14.38 13.71 9.78
N ALA A 32 -15.58 13.14 9.88
CA ALA A 32 -15.81 11.76 10.24
C ALA A 32 -16.39 10.88 9.12
N ASP A 33 -16.06 11.22 7.85
CA ASP A 33 -16.51 10.47 6.68
C ASP A 33 -16.19 8.96 6.79
N GLU A 34 -16.79 8.12 5.95
CA GLU A 34 -16.47 6.69 5.89
C GLU A 34 -15.01 6.44 5.48
N VAL A 35 -14.46 5.26 5.83
CA VAL A 35 -13.09 4.88 5.45
C VAL A 35 -12.98 4.84 3.91
N GLY A 36 -11.90 5.41 3.37
CA GLY A 36 -11.61 5.37 1.93
C GLY A 36 -12.20 6.51 1.09
N LEU A 37 -12.95 7.45 1.68
CA LEU A 37 -13.53 8.62 0.99
C LEU A 37 -12.55 9.80 0.78
N GLY A 38 -11.26 9.63 1.09
CA GLY A 38 -10.24 10.63 0.77
C GLY A 38 -10.14 11.83 1.72
N LYS A 39 -10.17 11.60 3.04
CA LYS A 39 -10.05 12.67 4.07
C LYS A 39 -8.81 13.55 3.90
N THR A 40 -7.71 13.00 3.40
CA THR A 40 -6.48 13.76 3.12
C THR A 40 -6.70 14.81 2.02
N ILE A 41 -7.54 14.51 1.01
CA ILE A 41 -7.90 15.48 -0.05
C ILE A 41 -8.77 16.59 0.54
N VAL A 42 -9.76 16.23 1.38
CA VAL A 42 -10.58 17.20 2.12
C VAL A 42 -9.71 18.10 3.00
N ALA A 43 -8.75 17.53 3.74
CA ALA A 43 -7.83 18.30 4.57
C ALA A 43 -6.93 19.22 3.75
N ARG A 44 -6.41 18.77 2.60
CA ARG A 44 -5.66 19.61 1.66
C ARG A 44 -6.49 20.79 1.18
N GLU A 45 -7.75 20.56 0.82
CA GLU A 45 -8.66 21.60 0.37
C GLU A 45 -8.97 22.62 1.50
N ILE A 46 -9.14 22.15 2.74
CA ILE A 46 -9.27 23.02 3.93
C ILE A 46 -8.00 23.85 4.14
N ILE A 47 -6.80 23.26 3.98
CA ILE A 47 -5.52 24.00 4.05
C ILE A 47 -5.50 25.07 2.97
N ARG A 48 -5.85 24.74 1.71
CA ARG A 48 -5.89 25.69 0.59
C ARG A 48 -6.72 26.92 0.93
N GLN A 49 -7.96 26.71 1.37
CA GLN A 49 -8.87 27.80 1.74
C GLN A 49 -8.41 28.57 2.98
N THR A 50 -7.71 27.90 3.91
CA THR A 50 -7.11 28.56 5.08
C THR A 50 -5.97 29.49 4.65
N LEU A 51 -5.10 29.06 3.73
CA LEU A 51 -4.00 29.88 3.21
C LEU A 51 -4.51 31.10 2.43
N THR A 52 -5.63 30.98 1.71
CA THR A 52 -6.27 32.15 1.04
C THR A 52 -6.78 33.18 2.06
N ARG A 53 -7.13 32.76 3.28
CA ARG A 53 -7.61 33.66 4.33
C ARG A 53 -6.50 34.45 5.03
N PHE A 54 -5.30 33.90 5.06
CA PHE A 54 -4.11 34.56 5.58
C PHE A 54 -3.16 34.82 4.41
N PRO A 55 -3.42 35.82 3.55
CA PRO A 55 -2.58 36.11 2.38
C PRO A 55 -1.22 36.71 2.78
N GLU A 56 -1.15 37.37 3.94
CA GLU A 56 0.05 38.01 4.45
C GLU A 56 0.47 37.42 5.80
N GLY A 57 1.77 37.43 6.06
CA GLY A 57 2.35 36.99 7.33
C GLY A 57 2.47 35.46 7.47
N PRO A 58 3.08 35.01 8.58
CA PRO A 58 3.52 33.63 8.69
C PRO A 58 2.42 32.66 9.11
N VAL A 59 2.34 31.50 8.45
CA VAL A 59 1.37 30.44 8.72
C VAL A 59 2.07 29.11 8.98
N ASP A 60 1.69 28.41 10.06
CA ASP A 60 2.18 27.06 10.35
C ASP A 60 1.06 26.01 10.16
N ILE A 61 1.32 24.97 9.37
CA ILE A 61 0.44 23.81 9.19
C ILE A 61 1.07 22.60 9.88
N ILE A 62 0.39 22.02 10.87
CA ILE A 62 0.92 20.90 11.66
C ILE A 62 0.06 19.66 11.42
N TYR A 63 0.63 18.65 10.77
CA TYR A 63 0.02 17.34 10.57
C TYR A 63 0.50 16.36 11.64
N VAL A 64 -0.44 15.80 12.40
CA VAL A 64 -0.21 14.81 13.45
C VAL A 64 -0.74 13.46 12.96
N CYS A 65 0.11 12.44 12.93
CA CYS A 65 -0.27 11.11 12.43
C CYS A 65 0.38 9.95 13.21
N SER A 66 -0.10 8.74 13.00
CA SER A 66 0.27 7.57 13.80
C SER A 66 1.64 6.95 13.51
N SER A 67 2.26 7.24 12.36
CA SER A 67 3.57 6.69 11.97
C SER A 67 4.38 7.67 11.12
N GLN A 68 5.71 7.65 11.25
CA GLN A 68 6.60 8.53 10.50
C GLN A 68 6.55 8.25 8.99
N ALA A 69 6.34 6.99 8.59
CA ALA A 69 6.20 6.62 7.18
C ALA A 69 4.93 7.23 6.56
N ILE A 70 3.83 7.23 7.32
CA ILE A 70 2.57 7.89 6.92
C ILE A 70 2.75 9.40 6.91
N ALA A 71 3.51 9.94 7.88
CA ALA A 71 3.79 11.37 8.01
C ALA A 71 4.43 11.92 6.74
N SER A 72 5.53 11.33 6.26
CA SER A 72 6.20 11.77 5.04
C SER A 72 5.29 11.65 3.81
N GLN A 73 4.58 10.52 3.67
CA GLN A 73 3.72 10.29 2.50
C GLN A 73 2.53 11.26 2.43
N ASN A 74 1.87 11.52 3.55
CA ASN A 74 0.71 12.40 3.56
C ASN A 74 1.13 13.87 3.56
N LEU A 75 2.30 14.21 4.11
CA LEU A 75 2.82 15.58 4.05
C LEU A 75 3.00 16.03 2.60
N ASP A 76 3.61 15.20 1.74
CA ASP A 76 3.78 15.52 0.32
C ASP A 76 2.43 15.82 -0.38
N LYS A 77 1.36 15.11 0.01
CA LYS A 77 0.00 15.33 -0.52
C LYS A 77 -0.68 16.58 0.03
N LEU A 78 -0.34 17.01 1.24
CA LEU A 78 -0.97 18.14 1.93
C LEU A 78 -0.32 19.48 1.57
N VAL A 79 0.94 19.47 1.10
CA VAL A 79 1.68 20.68 0.75
C VAL A 79 1.03 21.37 -0.46
N ILE A 80 0.81 22.66 -0.32
CA ILE A 80 0.35 23.56 -1.37
C ILE A 80 1.45 24.58 -1.61
N ASP A 81 1.89 24.69 -2.87
CA ASP A 81 2.92 25.62 -3.29
C ASP A 81 2.37 27.05 -3.26
N ALA A 82 2.54 27.71 -2.11
CA ALA A 82 2.03 29.05 -1.84
C ALA A 82 3.11 29.89 -1.17
N GLY A 83 4.04 30.44 -1.98
CA GLY A 83 5.10 31.34 -1.52
C GLY A 83 6.21 30.62 -0.74
N GLY A 84 6.97 29.75 -1.40
CA GLY A 84 8.17 29.13 -0.82
C GLY A 84 7.92 28.09 0.27
N ALA A 85 6.77 27.39 0.22
CA ALA A 85 6.38 26.43 1.27
C ALA A 85 7.48 25.40 1.61
N SER A 86 7.91 25.37 2.87
CA SER A 86 8.88 24.39 3.36
C SER A 86 8.18 23.28 4.16
N ALA A 87 8.41 22.02 3.78
CA ALA A 87 7.75 20.85 4.37
C ALA A 87 8.76 19.88 4.99
N ARG A 88 8.56 19.54 6.27
CA ARG A 88 9.49 18.67 7.00
C ARG A 88 8.75 17.71 7.94
N ALA A 89 9.03 16.41 7.80
CA ALA A 89 8.70 15.43 8.82
C ALA A 89 9.73 15.54 9.95
N THR A 90 9.29 15.92 11.15
CA THR A 90 10.18 16.25 12.27
C THR A 90 9.55 15.90 13.63
N ARG A 91 10.18 16.33 14.73
CA ARG A 91 9.70 16.23 16.11
C ARG A 91 9.57 17.64 16.68
N LEU A 92 8.71 17.82 17.69
CA LEU A 92 8.57 19.11 18.38
C LEU A 92 9.91 19.63 18.94
N SER A 93 10.75 18.73 19.45
CA SER A 93 12.10 19.03 19.94
C SER A 93 13.11 19.46 18.85
N LEU A 94 12.78 19.29 17.58
CA LEU A 94 13.66 19.65 16.45
C LEU A 94 13.15 20.89 15.68
N LEU A 95 12.06 21.53 16.13
CA LEU A 95 11.53 22.74 15.48
C LEU A 95 12.54 23.89 15.47
N ALA A 96 13.48 23.94 16.43
CA ALA A 96 14.54 24.94 16.48
C ALA A 96 15.45 24.99 15.24
N ILE A 97 15.53 23.89 14.47
CA ILE A 97 16.36 23.78 13.26
C ILE A 97 15.64 24.37 12.02
N ASN A 98 14.37 24.75 12.18
CA ASN A 98 13.49 25.15 11.07
C ASN A 98 13.20 26.66 11.14
N THR A 99 14.27 27.47 11.01
CA THR A 99 14.20 28.93 10.97
C THR A 99 13.42 29.44 9.78
N ARG A 100 12.68 30.54 9.98
CA ARG A 100 12.17 31.35 8.88
C ARG A 100 13.33 32.12 8.24
N SER A 101 13.45 32.04 6.93
CA SER A 101 14.33 32.93 6.17
C SER A 101 13.77 34.36 6.19
N GLU A 102 14.63 35.38 6.15
CA GLU A 102 14.19 36.78 6.02
C GLU A 102 13.76 37.02 4.57
N GLY A 103 12.46 37.13 4.33
CA GLY A 103 11.85 37.27 3.00
C GLY A 103 10.59 36.42 2.82
N ASP A 104 9.90 36.59 1.69
CA ASP A 104 8.64 35.91 1.36
C ASP A 104 8.80 34.39 1.09
N GLU A 105 10.04 33.89 1.05
CA GLU A 105 10.39 32.51 0.68
C GLU A 105 10.09 31.44 1.74
N ASP A 106 9.59 31.79 2.94
CA ASP A 106 9.27 30.84 4.02
C ASP A 106 7.97 31.21 4.77
N ARG A 107 7.01 31.81 4.06
CA ARG A 107 5.74 32.28 4.63
C ARG A 107 4.92 31.14 5.25
N VAL A 108 4.88 29.98 4.60
CA VAL A 108 4.09 28.81 5.02
C VAL A 108 5.02 27.65 5.40
N ARG A 109 4.91 27.16 6.63
CA ARG A 109 5.70 26.02 7.13
C ARG A 109 4.81 24.81 7.38
N TYR A 110 5.18 23.65 6.84
CA TYR A 110 4.50 22.38 7.06
C TYR A 110 5.33 21.47 7.96
N TYR A 111 4.73 21.03 9.06
CA TYR A 111 5.33 20.09 10.01
C TYR A 111 4.53 18.81 10.07
N ALA A 112 5.19 17.67 9.90
CA ALA A 112 4.62 16.36 10.16
C ALA A 112 5.23 15.79 11.44
N ILE A 113 4.41 15.53 12.46
CA ILE A 113 4.83 15.01 13.77
C ILE A 113 4.11 13.70 14.13
N THR A 114 4.81 12.80 14.81
CA THR A 114 4.24 11.56 15.34
C THR A 114 4.10 11.62 16.85
N PRO A 115 2.92 11.27 17.43
CA PRO A 115 2.69 11.40 18.85
C PRO A 115 3.66 10.64 19.75
N ASP A 116 3.95 9.38 19.41
CA ASP A 116 4.82 8.51 20.21
C ASP A 116 6.25 9.03 20.35
N THR A 117 6.74 9.79 19.37
CA THR A 117 8.10 10.32 19.40
C THR A 117 8.18 11.78 19.84
N SER A 118 7.08 12.52 19.69
CA SER A 118 7.04 13.98 19.89
C SER A 118 6.42 14.39 21.21
N PHE A 119 5.50 13.60 21.77
CA PHE A 119 4.85 13.88 23.05
C PHE A 119 5.38 12.96 24.18
N ASN A 120 5.72 11.70 23.88
CA ASN A 120 6.29 10.76 24.87
C ASN A 120 7.81 10.93 25.04
N LEU A 121 8.25 12.12 25.49
CA LEU A 121 9.67 12.53 25.53
C LEU A 121 10.45 12.00 26.74
N THR A 122 9.77 11.55 27.80
CA THR A 122 10.37 11.11 29.06
C THR A 122 10.88 9.66 29.03
N ARG A 123 10.54 8.87 27.99
CA ARG A 123 11.01 7.49 27.82
C ARG A 123 12.24 7.45 26.89
N GLY A 124 13.42 7.26 27.48
CA GLY A 124 14.68 7.04 26.77
C GLY A 124 15.39 8.31 26.27
N ALA A 125 16.60 8.15 25.70
CA ALA A 125 17.50 9.25 25.33
C ALA A 125 17.17 9.94 23.98
N GLY A 126 16.05 9.60 23.32
CA GLY A 126 15.66 10.21 22.04
C GLY A 126 16.57 9.83 20.85
N SER A 127 16.46 10.60 19.76
CA SER A 127 17.31 10.42 18.56
C SER A 127 18.68 11.09 18.72
N MET A 128 19.67 10.63 17.95
CA MET A 128 21.02 11.22 17.96
C MET A 128 21.00 12.70 17.55
N ARG A 129 20.17 13.04 16.56
CA ARG A 129 19.96 14.42 16.09
C ARG A 129 19.39 15.34 17.18
N GLU A 130 18.44 14.88 17.99
CA GLU A 130 17.93 15.65 19.15
C GLU A 130 19.04 15.94 20.17
N ARG A 131 19.87 14.94 20.47
CA ARG A 131 20.97 15.09 21.43
C ARG A 131 22.08 15.99 20.91
N ALA A 132 22.40 15.90 19.62
CA ALA A 132 23.38 16.79 18.98
C ALA A 132 22.89 18.26 18.96
N LEU A 133 21.57 18.49 18.77
CA LEU A 133 20.99 19.83 18.89
C LEU A 133 21.10 20.38 20.31
N ILE A 134 20.73 19.59 21.32
CA ILE A 134 20.87 19.96 22.74
C ILE A 134 22.33 20.29 23.07
N HIS A 135 23.28 19.47 22.58
CA HIS A 135 24.70 19.72 22.73
C HIS A 135 25.09 21.08 22.15
N ARG A 136 24.69 21.38 20.90
CA ARG A 136 24.98 22.66 20.24
C ARG A 136 24.43 23.87 21.02
N LEU A 137 23.22 23.75 21.57
CA LEU A 137 22.54 24.81 22.30
C LEU A 137 23.17 25.11 23.68
N LEU A 138 23.66 24.09 24.38
CA LEU A 138 24.12 24.22 25.78
C LEU A 138 25.65 24.17 25.96
N ARG A 139 26.41 23.65 25.00
CA ARG A 139 27.88 23.43 25.13
C ARG A 139 28.65 24.68 25.53
N SER A 140 28.28 25.85 24.98
CA SER A 140 28.96 27.12 25.27
C SER A 140 28.62 27.69 26.64
N ARG A 141 27.50 27.26 27.24
CA ARG A 141 26.92 27.79 28.49
C ARG A 141 27.26 26.95 29.72
N LEU A 142 27.21 25.62 29.62
CA LEU A 142 27.37 24.73 30.80
C LEU A 142 28.82 24.29 31.05
N ARG A 143 29.57 23.99 29.98
CA ARG A 143 31.00 23.58 29.95
C ARG A 143 31.52 22.56 31.00
N PRO A 144 30.80 21.50 31.44
CA PRO A 144 31.43 20.47 32.26
C PRO A 144 32.24 19.48 31.39
N ALA A 145 33.37 19.00 31.91
CA ALA A 145 34.10 17.88 31.32
C ALA A 145 33.18 16.64 31.30
N GLY A 146 32.93 16.06 30.11
CA GLY A 146 32.03 14.90 29.93
C GLY A 146 30.59 15.20 29.49
N PHE A 147 30.22 16.46 29.20
CA PHE A 147 28.88 16.78 28.68
C PHE A 147 28.57 16.12 27.33
N GLU A 148 29.58 16.03 26.46
CA GLU A 148 29.45 15.38 25.17
C GLU A 148 29.23 13.87 25.34
N ASP A 149 29.99 13.21 26.22
CA ASP A 149 29.82 11.78 26.52
C ASP A 149 28.47 11.46 27.18
N LEU A 150 27.95 12.39 28.00
CA LEU A 150 26.60 12.31 28.55
C LEU A 150 25.55 12.23 27.43
N LEU A 151 25.66 13.05 26.39
CA LEU A 151 24.70 13.12 25.29
C LEU A 151 24.97 12.09 24.18
N ARG A 152 26.22 11.68 23.94
CA ARG A 152 26.59 10.67 22.94
C ARG A 152 26.04 9.29 23.28
N GLU A 153 25.92 8.99 24.57
CA GLU A 153 25.41 7.72 25.07
C GLU A 153 26.27 6.51 24.62
N ARG A 154 25.70 5.58 23.83
CA ARG A 154 26.41 4.43 23.23
C ARG A 154 26.69 4.65 21.74
N ALA A 155 26.45 5.85 21.22
CA ALA A 155 26.72 6.14 19.81
C ALA A 155 28.22 6.05 19.50
N GLY A 156 28.55 5.43 18.37
CA GLY A 156 29.91 5.43 17.85
C GLY A 156 30.36 6.86 17.55
N ARG A 157 31.61 7.19 17.90
CA ARG A 157 32.17 8.55 17.81
C ARG A 157 31.99 9.18 16.43
N LYS A 158 32.32 8.42 15.37
CA LYS A 158 32.13 8.85 13.97
C LYS A 158 30.69 9.29 13.67
N SER A 159 29.70 8.44 14.00
CA SER A 159 28.29 8.75 13.74
C SER A 159 27.80 9.97 14.52
N TRP A 160 28.36 10.23 15.70
CA TRP A 160 28.04 11.40 16.51
C TRP A 160 28.65 12.67 15.90
N ASP A 161 29.94 12.61 15.54
CA ASP A 161 30.67 13.71 14.90
C ASP A 161 29.99 14.13 13.58
N ASP A 162 29.51 13.15 12.78
CA ASP A 162 28.72 13.41 11.57
C ASP A 162 27.47 14.25 11.88
N HIS A 163 26.69 13.90 12.92
CA HIS A 163 25.46 14.63 13.28
C HIS A 163 25.72 16.02 13.88
N VAL A 164 26.81 16.18 14.63
CA VAL A 164 27.21 17.49 15.18
C VAL A 164 27.68 18.41 14.05
N THR A 165 28.46 17.87 13.11
CA THR A 165 28.91 18.58 11.90
C THR A 165 27.75 18.98 11.01
N ASP A 166 26.83 18.05 10.72
CA ASP A 166 25.60 18.32 9.95
C ASP A 166 24.76 19.46 10.54
N LEU A 167 24.83 19.67 11.86
CA LEU A 167 24.13 20.75 12.54
C LEU A 167 24.95 22.03 12.64
N ALA A 168 26.25 22.05 12.39
CA ALA A 168 27.11 23.21 12.63
C ALA A 168 26.67 24.43 11.80
N ASP A 169 26.33 24.19 10.53
CA ASP A 169 25.97 25.23 9.55
C ASP A 169 24.47 25.55 9.51
N VAL A 170 23.65 24.86 10.30
CA VAL A 170 22.20 25.08 10.28
C VAL A 170 21.82 26.33 11.09
N ARG A 171 21.03 27.25 10.54
CA ARG A 171 20.47 28.40 11.27
C ARG A 171 19.43 27.90 12.30
N LEU A 172 19.50 28.39 13.55
CA LEU A 172 18.58 28.02 14.64
C LEU A 172 17.58 29.15 14.94
N ASP A 173 16.34 28.80 15.28
CA ASP A 173 15.29 29.78 15.63
C ASP A 173 15.67 30.47 16.94
N PRO A 174 15.92 31.80 16.93
CA PRO A 174 16.35 32.53 18.11
C PRO A 174 15.35 32.44 19.26
N ARG A 175 14.04 32.46 18.95
CA ARG A 175 12.97 32.44 19.96
C ARG A 175 12.95 31.11 20.71
N ILE A 176 13.07 30.00 19.98
CA ILE A 176 13.13 28.66 20.59
C ILE A 176 14.43 28.50 21.38
N THR A 177 15.54 28.98 20.82
CA THR A 177 16.87 28.89 21.43
C THR A 177 16.93 29.64 22.75
N GLU A 178 16.49 30.88 22.79
CA GLU A 178 16.47 31.72 23.99
C GLU A 178 15.53 31.16 25.06
N ALA A 179 14.31 30.78 24.69
CA ALA A 179 13.35 30.19 25.62
C ALA A 179 13.87 28.88 26.23
N PHE A 180 14.47 28.00 25.42
CA PHE A 180 15.04 26.75 25.89
C PHE A 180 16.24 26.98 26.81
N VAL A 181 17.21 27.78 26.39
CA VAL A 181 18.42 28.06 27.17
C VAL A 181 18.06 28.76 28.48
N GLY A 182 17.14 29.73 28.44
CA GLY A 182 16.63 30.41 29.62
C GLY A 182 15.99 29.44 30.62
N ALA A 183 15.10 28.55 30.15
CA ALA A 183 14.42 27.57 31.00
C ALA A 183 15.36 26.51 31.60
N VAL A 184 16.46 26.17 30.91
CA VAL A 184 17.49 25.26 31.47
C VAL A 184 18.34 25.96 32.51
N LEU A 185 18.77 27.20 32.24
CA LEU A 185 19.67 27.93 33.12
C LEU A 185 18.99 28.50 34.38
N SER A 186 17.68 28.68 34.37
CA SER A 186 16.90 29.09 35.55
C SER A 186 16.60 27.95 36.53
N ASP A 187 16.94 26.70 36.17
CA ASP A 187 16.69 25.50 36.98
C ASP A 187 18.01 25.00 37.58
N ASP A 188 18.39 25.57 38.72
CA ASP A 188 19.66 25.27 39.40
C ASP A 188 19.82 23.77 39.71
N ALA A 189 18.73 23.09 40.06
CA ALA A 189 18.73 21.66 40.33
C ALA A 189 19.05 20.85 39.06
N LEU A 190 18.45 21.18 37.92
CA LEU A 190 18.74 20.54 36.65
C LEU A 190 20.18 20.78 36.20
N VAL A 191 20.69 22.01 36.34
CA VAL A 191 22.07 22.36 35.99
C VAL A 191 23.07 21.58 36.86
N ALA A 192 22.84 21.51 38.17
CA ALA A 192 23.66 20.73 39.09
C ALA A 192 23.66 19.23 38.73
N GLU A 193 22.49 18.69 38.38
CA GLU A 193 22.35 17.30 37.96
C GLU A 193 23.09 17.00 36.65
N ILE A 194 23.02 17.89 35.65
CA ILE A 194 23.76 17.77 34.39
C ILE A 194 25.27 17.74 34.65
N ARG A 195 25.79 18.66 35.48
CA ARG A 195 27.23 18.72 35.81
C ARG A 195 27.69 17.46 36.52
N ARG A 196 26.92 16.96 37.49
CA ARG A 196 27.20 15.72 38.21
C ARG A 196 27.25 14.51 37.27
N LEU A 197 26.26 14.36 36.38
CA LEU A 197 26.22 13.24 35.45
C LEU A 197 27.27 13.35 34.33
N ALA A 198 27.62 14.56 33.90
CA ALA A 198 28.71 14.78 32.95
C ALA A 198 30.06 14.30 33.52
N ALA A 199 30.37 14.63 34.78
CA ALA A 199 31.58 14.15 35.44
C ALA A 199 31.63 12.62 35.54
N LEU A 200 30.49 11.98 35.87
CA LEU A 200 30.36 10.53 35.92
C LEU A 200 30.41 9.84 34.55
N ALA A 201 30.14 10.57 33.46
CA ALA A 201 30.17 10.02 32.10
C ALA A 201 31.60 9.74 31.60
N LEU A 202 32.61 10.30 32.27
CA LEU A 202 34.03 10.09 31.96
C LEU A 202 34.60 8.79 32.54
N ASP A 203 33.86 8.12 33.43
CA ASP A 203 34.28 6.87 34.08
C ASP A 203 33.82 5.63 33.27
N GLU A 204 34.70 4.64 33.09
CA GLU A 204 34.47 3.45 32.25
C GLU A 204 33.43 2.48 32.86
N ALA A 205 33.25 2.48 34.18
CA ALA A 205 32.38 1.54 34.89
C ALA A 205 30.99 2.14 35.19
N THR A 206 30.12 2.32 34.18
CA THR A 206 28.81 2.97 34.39
C THR A 206 27.71 2.02 34.89
N PRO A 207 27.21 2.17 36.15
CA PRO A 207 26.17 1.30 36.70
C PRO A 207 24.80 1.50 36.01
N LEU A 208 23.88 0.55 36.20
CA LEU A 208 22.50 0.67 35.69
C LEU A 208 21.79 1.96 36.19
N ALA A 209 22.09 2.39 37.42
CA ALA A 209 21.56 3.62 38.01
C ALA A 209 21.96 4.88 37.22
N PHE A 210 23.22 4.97 36.78
CA PHE A 210 23.69 6.06 35.93
C PHE A 210 22.92 6.11 34.59
N ARG A 211 22.69 4.95 33.96
CA ARG A 211 21.95 4.88 32.68
C ARG A 211 20.53 5.41 32.80
N ARG A 212 19.84 5.11 33.91
CA ARG A 212 18.49 5.62 34.18
C ARG A 212 18.51 7.13 34.43
N ALA A 213 19.41 7.63 35.27
CA ALA A 213 19.54 9.06 35.57
C ALA A 213 19.89 9.88 34.31
N ARG A 214 20.87 9.43 33.51
CA ARG A 214 21.22 10.03 32.22
C ARG A 214 20.02 10.11 31.28
N SER A 215 19.27 9.01 31.13
CA SER A 215 18.08 9.00 30.27
C SER A 215 16.99 9.97 30.79
N GLY A 216 16.85 10.10 32.11
CA GLY A 216 15.94 11.04 32.76
C GLY A 216 16.29 12.50 32.44
N VAL A 217 17.55 12.91 32.63
CA VAL A 217 18.01 14.27 32.33
C VAL A 217 17.88 14.60 30.84
N ILE A 218 18.27 13.68 29.95
CA ILE A 218 18.09 13.87 28.51
C ILE A 218 16.59 14.00 28.17
N GLY A 219 15.73 13.20 28.78
CA GLY A 219 14.28 13.29 28.63
C GLY A 219 13.73 14.67 29.05
N ARG A 220 14.21 15.21 30.17
CA ARG A 220 13.83 16.55 30.67
C ARG A 220 14.32 17.68 29.76
N LEU A 221 15.56 17.62 29.27
CA LEU A 221 16.07 18.59 28.29
C LEU A 221 15.26 18.56 26.99
N ARG A 222 14.90 17.36 26.50
CA ARG A 222 14.02 17.21 25.33
C ARG A 222 12.62 17.79 25.57
N ALA A 223 12.08 17.63 26.78
CA ALA A 223 10.79 18.19 27.18
C ALA A 223 10.78 19.73 27.14
N LEU A 224 11.81 20.36 27.74
CA LEU A 224 11.95 21.82 27.72
C LEU A 224 12.09 22.36 26.30
N LEU A 225 12.87 21.68 25.46
CA LEU A 225 13.04 22.07 24.06
C LEU A 225 11.73 21.92 23.26
N ALA A 226 10.95 20.86 23.52
CA ALA A 226 9.65 20.69 22.89
C ALA A 226 8.63 21.74 23.34
N ARG A 227 8.65 22.14 24.63
CA ARG A 227 7.80 23.22 25.14
C ARG A 227 8.11 24.54 24.42
N ALA A 228 9.39 24.92 24.36
CA ALA A 228 9.82 26.10 23.63
C ALA A 228 9.41 26.04 22.13
N GLY A 229 9.44 24.85 21.53
CA GLY A 229 8.94 24.63 20.17
C GLY A 229 7.44 24.86 20.01
N VAL A 230 6.61 24.39 20.95
CA VAL A 230 5.14 24.61 20.93
C VAL A 230 4.81 26.09 21.09
N ASP A 231 5.54 26.80 21.97
CA ASP A 231 5.29 28.22 22.24
C ASP A 231 5.70 29.12 21.05
N ALA A 232 6.66 28.67 20.21
CA ALA A 232 7.14 29.41 19.04
C ALA A 232 6.31 29.22 17.75
N VAL A 233 5.28 28.36 17.78
CA VAL A 233 4.34 28.15 16.65
C VAL A 233 3.63 29.45 16.30
N ALA A 234 3.43 29.69 15.00
CA ALA A 234 2.75 30.87 14.48
C ALA A 234 1.39 31.11 15.16
N PRO A 235 0.97 32.39 15.31
CA PRO A 235 -0.40 32.72 15.70
C PRO A 235 -1.43 32.17 14.71
N ALA A 236 -1.17 32.29 13.40
CA ALA A 236 -1.97 31.66 12.35
C ALA A 236 -1.53 30.20 12.17
N CYS A 237 -2.32 29.26 12.68
CA CYS A 237 -1.97 27.84 12.65
C CYS A 237 -3.18 26.95 12.43
N LEU A 238 -3.03 25.97 11.54
CA LEU A 238 -3.98 24.87 11.36
C LEU A 238 -3.31 23.54 11.74
N ILE A 239 -3.88 22.88 12.74
CA ILE A 239 -3.41 21.58 13.22
C ILE A 239 -4.35 20.50 12.70
N VAL A 240 -3.85 19.60 11.86
CA VAL A 240 -4.59 18.47 11.32
C VAL A 240 -4.18 17.21 12.09
N VAL A 241 -5.10 16.62 12.84
CA VAL A 241 -4.86 15.41 13.64
C VAL A 241 -5.58 14.23 12.99
N ASP A 242 -4.80 13.30 12.46
CA ASP A 242 -5.29 12.09 11.80
C ASP A 242 -5.22 10.88 12.74
N GLU A 243 -6.17 9.97 12.60
CA GLU A 243 -6.31 8.77 13.45
C GLU A 243 -6.27 9.07 14.97
N PHE A 244 -6.85 10.19 15.40
CA PHE A 244 -6.76 10.67 16.78
C PHE A 244 -7.23 9.65 17.83
N GLN A 245 -8.11 8.71 17.46
CA GLN A 245 -8.62 7.66 18.35
C GLN A 245 -7.51 6.78 18.94
N ARG A 246 -6.35 6.65 18.27
CA ARG A 246 -5.17 5.95 18.81
C ARG A 246 -4.55 6.66 20.01
N TYR A 247 -4.72 7.98 20.07
CA TYR A 247 -4.11 8.85 21.05
C TYR A 247 -5.15 9.72 21.78
N ALA A 248 -6.36 9.17 21.98
CA ALA A 248 -7.46 9.85 22.67
C ALA A 248 -7.04 10.41 24.04
N ASP A 249 -6.11 9.75 24.73
CA ASP A 249 -5.56 10.21 26.02
C ASP A 249 -4.89 11.60 25.92
N LEU A 250 -4.39 12.00 24.74
CA LEU A 250 -3.79 13.32 24.51
C LEU A 250 -4.84 14.43 24.40
N LEU A 251 -6.10 14.08 24.14
CA LEU A 251 -7.22 15.02 23.99
C LEU A 251 -8.05 15.17 25.27
N ALA A 252 -7.79 14.35 26.28
CA ALA A 252 -8.46 14.42 27.57
C ALA A 252 -8.14 15.74 28.29
N ALA A 253 -9.12 16.28 29.03
CA ALA A 253 -8.92 17.49 29.81
C ALA A 253 -7.84 17.26 30.89
N PRO A 254 -6.90 18.20 31.07
CA PRO A 254 -5.84 18.03 32.05
C PRO A 254 -6.40 18.06 33.48
N THR A 255 -6.22 16.97 34.22
CA THR A 255 -6.51 16.86 35.66
C THR A 255 -5.23 17.05 36.50
N GLN A 256 -5.36 17.18 37.82
CA GLN A 256 -4.20 17.09 38.73
C GLN A 256 -3.49 15.74 38.49
N GLY A 257 -2.27 15.77 37.96
CA GLY A 257 -1.52 14.57 37.53
C GLY A 257 -1.41 14.34 36.01
N SER A 258 -1.74 15.33 35.19
CA SER A 258 -1.60 15.25 33.72
C SER A 258 -0.15 14.94 33.29
N SER A 259 -0.02 14.11 32.25
CA SER A 259 1.30 13.81 31.68
C SER A 259 1.84 14.99 30.86
N LEU A 260 3.16 15.16 30.80
CA LEU A 260 3.81 16.15 29.92
C LEU A 260 3.31 16.06 28.46
N ALA A 261 3.02 14.85 27.99
CA ALA A 261 2.49 14.60 26.66
C ALA A 261 1.15 15.32 26.44
N GLN A 262 0.24 15.24 27.42
CA GLN A 262 -1.05 15.94 27.41
C GLN A 262 -0.86 17.46 27.48
N GLU A 263 0.04 17.95 28.33
CA GLU A 263 0.28 19.39 28.43
C GLU A 263 0.85 20.00 27.15
N LEU A 264 1.74 19.29 26.45
CA LEU A 264 2.29 19.72 25.16
C LEU A 264 1.20 19.68 24.07
N ALA A 265 0.40 18.61 24.04
CA ALA A 265 -0.70 18.46 23.10
C ALA A 265 -1.77 19.55 23.29
N MET A 266 -2.17 19.83 24.53
CA MET A 266 -3.15 20.87 24.87
C MET A 266 -2.60 22.29 24.67
N GLY A 267 -1.30 22.51 24.93
CA GLY A 267 -0.64 23.78 24.61
C GLY A 267 -0.66 24.07 23.11
N LEU A 268 -0.45 23.04 22.29
CA LEU A 268 -0.53 23.13 20.83
C LEU A 268 -1.98 23.35 20.35
N MET A 269 -2.93 22.57 20.87
CA MET A 269 -4.34 22.54 20.43
C MET A 269 -5.27 23.47 21.22
N ARG A 270 -4.72 24.49 21.89
CA ARG A 270 -5.48 25.40 22.77
C ARG A 270 -6.61 26.12 22.00
N ALA A 271 -7.83 26.04 22.53
CA ALA A 271 -8.99 26.76 21.99
C ALA A 271 -8.98 28.23 22.45
N GLY A 272 -9.55 29.12 21.63
CA GLY A 272 -9.79 30.53 21.98
C GLY A 272 -8.84 31.54 21.31
N ASP A 273 -7.75 31.10 20.69
CA ASP A 273 -6.93 31.98 19.83
C ASP A 273 -7.62 32.14 18.46
N PRO A 274 -7.98 33.37 18.04
CA PRO A 274 -8.62 33.62 16.74
C PRO A 274 -7.85 33.06 15.55
N GLY A 275 -6.52 32.94 15.64
CA GLY A 275 -5.64 32.43 14.57
C GLY A 275 -5.40 30.93 14.56
N ARG A 276 -5.75 30.19 15.62
CA ARG A 276 -5.47 28.75 15.74
C ARG A 276 -6.71 27.89 15.55
N ARG A 277 -6.63 26.87 14.69
CA ARG A 277 -7.71 25.89 14.44
C ARG A 277 -7.20 24.46 14.46
N VAL A 278 -8.07 23.54 14.89
CA VAL A 278 -7.80 22.10 14.90
C VAL A 278 -8.80 21.37 14.02
N LEU A 279 -8.30 20.57 13.09
CA LEU A 279 -9.07 19.67 12.23
C LEU A 279 -8.77 18.22 12.65
N LEU A 280 -9.76 17.51 13.14
CA LEU A 280 -9.67 16.08 13.42
C LEU A 280 -10.16 15.27 12.21
N LEU A 281 -9.39 14.26 11.82
CA LEU A 281 -9.76 13.31 10.76
C LEU A 281 -9.87 11.92 11.38
N SER A 282 -11.07 11.32 11.37
CA SER A 282 -11.23 9.92 11.78
C SER A 282 -12.54 9.35 11.29
N ALA A 283 -12.54 8.17 10.67
CA ALA A 283 -13.78 7.49 10.34
C ALA A 283 -14.55 6.98 11.58
N THR A 284 -13.86 6.83 12.72
CA THR A 284 -14.33 6.13 13.92
C THR A 284 -13.97 6.96 15.15
N PRO A 285 -14.83 7.91 15.55
CA PRO A 285 -14.46 8.95 16.51
C PRO A 285 -14.39 8.49 17.97
N TYR A 286 -14.37 7.20 18.26
CA TYR A 286 -14.33 6.66 19.63
C TYR A 286 -13.37 5.47 19.76
N ARG A 287 -12.95 5.22 20.99
CA ARG A 287 -12.07 4.10 21.35
C ARG A 287 -12.83 2.78 21.33
N MET A 288 -12.27 1.79 20.65
CA MET A 288 -12.85 0.46 20.55
C MET A 288 -12.67 -0.32 21.85
N PRO A 289 -13.71 -0.97 22.40
CA PRO A 289 -13.57 -1.88 23.53
C PRO A 289 -12.62 -3.04 23.18
N GLY A 290 -11.62 -3.29 24.01
CA GLY A 290 -10.68 -4.41 23.84
C GLY A 290 -9.23 -4.05 23.51
N ALA A 291 -8.89 -2.76 23.39
CA ALA A 291 -7.49 -2.31 23.30
C ALA A 291 -6.76 -2.28 24.68
N ALA A 292 -7.52 -2.27 25.77
CA ALA A 292 -7.06 -2.55 27.13
C ALA A 292 -8.29 -2.92 27.98
N VAL A 293 -8.09 -3.75 28.99
CA VAL A 293 -9.12 -4.26 29.90
C VAL A 293 -9.80 -3.09 30.65
N GLY A 294 -11.13 -3.01 30.59
CA GLY A 294 -11.94 -2.47 31.70
C GLY A 294 -12.40 -1.00 31.67
N GLY A 295 -12.67 -0.38 30.51
CA GLY A 295 -13.24 0.99 30.46
C GLY A 295 -14.64 1.04 29.85
N GLN A 296 -15.60 1.68 30.54
CA GLN A 296 -16.93 1.97 29.99
C GLN A 296 -16.78 2.84 28.73
N THR A 297 -17.48 2.46 27.65
CA THR A 297 -17.28 3.03 26.30
C THR A 297 -17.95 4.38 26.09
N TYR A 298 -18.73 4.85 27.07
CA TYR A 298 -19.58 6.04 26.93
C TYR A 298 -18.83 7.36 27.15
N ASP A 299 -17.81 7.36 28.02
CA ASP A 299 -17.08 8.58 28.35
C ASP A 299 -16.36 9.14 27.12
N ASN A 300 -15.79 8.29 26.25
CA ASN A 300 -14.92 8.74 25.17
C ASN A 300 -15.59 9.62 24.09
N PHE A 301 -16.87 9.41 23.74
CA PHE A 301 -17.52 10.21 22.69
C PHE A 301 -18.03 11.55 23.21
N VAL A 302 -18.63 11.57 24.40
CA VAL A 302 -19.02 12.83 25.07
C VAL A 302 -17.77 13.63 25.45
N ASP A 303 -16.69 12.98 25.88
CA ASP A 303 -15.39 13.62 26.13
C ASP A 303 -14.78 14.23 24.87
N LEU A 304 -14.93 13.56 23.71
CA LEU A 304 -14.53 14.15 22.43
C LEU A 304 -15.33 15.40 22.12
N ILE A 305 -16.64 15.39 22.36
CA ILE A 305 -17.49 16.56 22.12
C ILE A 305 -17.18 17.68 23.13
N ARG A 306 -16.83 17.33 24.37
CA ARG A 306 -16.30 18.27 25.36
C ARG A 306 -15.01 18.91 24.87
N PHE A 307 -14.11 18.13 24.29
CA PHE A 307 -12.91 18.65 23.63
C PHE A 307 -13.28 19.55 22.44
N LEU A 308 -14.23 19.18 21.59
CA LEU A 308 -14.57 19.95 20.38
C LEU A 308 -15.33 21.25 20.67
N ALA A 309 -16.26 21.24 21.63
CA ALA A 309 -17.27 22.30 21.82
C ALA A 309 -17.38 22.84 23.25
N GLY A 310 -16.71 22.22 24.22
CA GLY A 310 -16.78 22.56 25.65
C GLY A 310 -17.86 21.79 26.43
N ASP A 311 -17.95 22.06 27.73
CA ASP A 311 -18.79 21.30 28.66
C ASP A 311 -20.29 21.43 28.41
N ALA A 312 -20.78 22.64 28.13
CA ALA A 312 -22.21 22.88 27.98
C ALA A 312 -22.81 22.13 26.76
N PRO A 313 -22.22 22.18 25.55
CA PRO A 313 -22.71 21.36 24.43
C PRO A 313 -22.52 19.86 24.64
N ALA A 314 -21.47 19.43 25.34
CA ALA A 314 -21.24 18.03 25.64
C ALA A 314 -22.34 17.46 26.56
N LYS A 315 -22.72 18.22 27.61
CA LYS A 315 -23.85 17.86 28.48
C LYS A 315 -25.18 17.85 27.72
N ALA A 316 -25.43 18.85 26.88
CA ALA A 316 -26.66 18.88 26.07
C ALA A 316 -26.75 17.69 25.10
N LEU A 317 -25.61 17.25 24.56
CA LEU A 317 -25.55 16.05 23.73
C LEU A 317 -25.79 14.78 24.55
N ASP A 318 -25.16 14.67 25.73
CA ASP A 318 -25.36 13.57 26.67
C ASP A 318 -26.85 13.37 26.99
N ASP A 319 -27.55 14.46 27.33
CA ASP A 319 -29.00 14.47 27.58
C ASP A 319 -29.79 14.02 26.32
N ALA A 320 -29.49 14.58 25.15
CA ALA A 320 -30.19 14.24 23.90
C ALA A 320 -29.97 12.79 23.46
N LEU A 321 -28.76 12.25 23.64
CA LEU A 321 -28.45 10.84 23.36
C LEU A 321 -29.09 9.92 24.39
N GLY A 322 -29.19 10.33 25.65
CA GLY A 322 -29.95 9.64 26.69
C GLY A 322 -31.43 9.49 26.33
N GLU A 323 -32.07 10.59 25.90
CA GLU A 323 -33.45 10.59 25.41
C GLU A 323 -33.62 9.69 24.18
N PHE A 324 -32.70 9.78 23.22
CA PHE A 324 -32.72 8.96 22.01
C PHE A 324 -32.59 7.47 22.34
N ALA A 325 -31.68 7.09 23.23
CA ALA A 325 -31.52 5.72 23.69
C ALA A 325 -32.77 5.21 24.45
N ALA A 326 -33.40 6.07 25.28
CA ALA A 326 -34.63 5.72 25.98
C ALA A 326 -35.80 5.50 25.00
N ALA A 327 -35.93 6.34 23.98
CA ALA A 327 -36.95 6.20 22.95
C ALA A 327 -36.78 4.91 22.13
N LEU A 328 -35.54 4.52 21.79
CA LEU A 328 -35.23 3.28 21.08
C LEU A 328 -35.53 2.01 21.90
N ARG A 329 -35.39 2.07 23.23
CA ARG A 329 -35.70 0.96 24.15
C ARG A 329 -37.19 0.84 24.48
N SER A 330 -37.98 1.87 24.23
CA SER A 330 -39.41 1.87 24.54
C SER A 330 -40.13 0.76 23.73
N PRO A 331 -40.99 -0.07 24.35
CA PRO A 331 -41.76 -1.10 23.64
C PRO A 331 -42.64 -0.53 22.52
N GLU A 332 -43.18 0.68 22.70
CA GLU A 332 -44.09 1.35 21.74
C GLU A 332 -43.36 2.04 20.57
N ARG A 333 -42.03 2.23 20.66
CA ARG A 333 -41.15 2.89 19.65
C ARG A 333 -41.84 3.98 18.80
N SER A 334 -42.30 5.05 19.45
CA SER A 334 -42.89 6.20 18.74
C SER A 334 -41.85 6.87 17.82
N SER A 335 -42.07 6.77 16.50
CA SER A 335 -41.16 7.35 15.50
C SER A 335 -40.94 8.84 15.73
N ASP A 336 -41.99 9.61 16.04
CA ASP A 336 -41.88 11.06 16.27
C ASP A 336 -40.94 11.40 17.43
N ARG A 337 -41.00 10.65 18.54
CA ARG A 337 -40.09 10.84 19.68
C ARG A 337 -38.65 10.51 19.33
N ILE A 338 -38.44 9.42 18.59
CA ILE A 338 -37.13 8.97 18.12
C ILE A 338 -36.53 10.03 17.18
N THR A 339 -37.29 10.49 16.18
CA THR A 339 -36.90 11.52 15.21
C THR A 339 -36.60 12.85 15.90
N ALA A 340 -37.41 13.28 16.87
CA ALA A 340 -37.19 14.53 17.59
C ALA A 340 -35.90 14.51 18.44
N ALA A 341 -35.63 13.42 19.15
CA ALA A 341 -34.39 13.26 19.92
C ALA A 341 -33.16 13.16 19.00
N ARG A 342 -33.28 12.41 17.90
CA ARG A 342 -32.27 12.34 16.82
C ARG A 342 -31.92 13.72 16.28
N ASP A 343 -32.92 14.54 15.96
CA ASP A 343 -32.71 15.86 15.36
C ASP A 343 -32.08 16.86 16.33
N ARG A 344 -32.40 16.76 17.63
CA ARG A 344 -31.69 17.50 18.69
C ARG A 344 -30.21 17.15 18.73
N ALA A 345 -29.88 15.85 18.77
CA ALA A 345 -28.49 15.38 18.76
C ALA A 345 -27.77 15.81 17.47
N ALA A 346 -28.41 15.64 16.31
CA ALA A 346 -27.89 16.05 15.01
C ALA A 346 -27.58 17.55 14.94
N GLY A 347 -28.44 18.39 15.51
CA GLY A 347 -28.27 19.84 15.56
C GLY A 347 -27.04 20.28 16.36
N ILE A 348 -26.71 19.57 17.44
CA ILE A 348 -25.50 19.80 18.23
C ILE A 348 -24.26 19.33 17.47
N LEU A 349 -24.29 18.10 16.95
CA LEU A 349 -23.17 17.47 16.25
C LEU A 349 -22.77 18.24 14.98
N LYS A 350 -23.73 18.70 14.17
CA LYS A 350 -23.46 19.50 12.95
C LYS A 350 -22.64 20.77 13.22
N ARG A 351 -22.65 21.31 14.44
CA ARG A 351 -21.85 22.49 14.78
C ARG A 351 -20.35 22.20 14.82
N VAL A 352 -19.95 20.95 15.06
CA VAL A 352 -18.55 20.57 15.32
C VAL A 352 -18.07 19.38 14.50
N MET A 353 -18.95 18.71 13.76
CA MET A 353 -18.56 17.59 12.91
C MET A 353 -19.40 17.45 11.64
N SER A 354 -18.85 16.71 10.67
CA SER A 354 -19.54 16.26 9.45
C SER A 354 -19.17 14.81 9.15
N ARG A 355 -20.06 14.08 8.48
CA ARG A 355 -19.83 12.67 8.09
C ARG A 355 -20.63 12.30 6.86
N THR A 356 -19.93 11.76 5.87
CA THR A 356 -20.45 11.20 4.62
C THR A 356 -20.25 9.69 4.58
N GLU A 357 -21.26 8.92 4.17
CA GLU A 357 -21.25 7.46 4.11
C GLU A 357 -21.76 6.93 2.77
N ARG A 358 -21.38 5.70 2.39
CA ARG A 358 -21.73 5.08 1.09
C ARG A 358 -23.13 4.47 1.04
N VAL A 359 -23.63 3.93 2.15
CA VAL A 359 -24.94 3.24 2.22
C VAL A 359 -26.06 4.09 1.61
N SER A 360 -26.03 5.40 1.84
CA SER A 360 -27.04 6.36 1.36
C SER A 360 -27.06 6.54 -0.16
N TRP A 361 -26.09 5.99 -0.89
CA TRP A 361 -25.87 6.18 -2.33
C TRP A 361 -25.85 4.87 -3.13
N THR A 362 -26.21 3.73 -2.51
CA THR A 362 -26.20 2.39 -3.14
C THR A 362 -27.59 1.80 -3.24
N GLN A 363 -27.82 1.01 -4.28
CA GLN A 363 -29.07 0.25 -4.43
C GLN A 363 -29.21 -0.77 -3.29
N GLY A 364 -30.36 -0.73 -2.60
CA GLY A 364 -30.64 -1.62 -1.46
C GLY A 364 -29.85 -1.31 -0.17
N GLY A 365 -29.03 -0.26 -0.14
CA GLY A 365 -28.27 0.15 1.05
C GLY A 365 -27.14 -0.81 1.44
N ALA A 366 -26.63 -1.62 0.50
CA ALA A 366 -25.61 -2.63 0.75
C ALA A 366 -24.15 -2.12 0.62
N SER A 367 -23.93 -0.83 0.37
CA SER A 367 -22.59 -0.25 0.18
C SER A 367 -21.76 -0.94 -0.91
N MET A 368 -22.37 -1.54 -1.94
CA MET A 368 -21.64 -2.28 -2.98
C MET A 368 -20.71 -3.38 -2.39
N VAL A 369 -21.10 -3.99 -1.27
CA VAL A 369 -20.42 -5.13 -0.63
C VAL A 369 -21.27 -6.40 -0.81
N GLU A 370 -20.61 -7.50 -1.15
CA GLU A 370 -21.17 -8.85 -1.25
C GLU A 370 -20.57 -9.73 -0.16
N GLU A 371 -21.43 -10.44 0.57
CA GLU A 371 -21.02 -11.36 1.63
C GLU A 371 -20.91 -12.79 1.10
N VAL A 372 -19.72 -13.39 1.28
CA VAL A 372 -19.43 -14.77 0.88
C VAL A 372 -19.03 -15.56 2.13
N ILE A 373 -20.00 -16.23 2.74
CA ILE A 373 -19.78 -17.10 3.89
C ILE A 373 -19.43 -18.51 3.39
N SER A 374 -18.35 -19.08 3.91
CA SER A 374 -17.99 -20.47 3.63
C SER A 374 -17.93 -21.24 4.94
N TYR A 375 -18.90 -22.11 5.18
CA TYR A 375 -18.86 -23.10 6.25
C TYR A 375 -17.96 -24.25 5.80
N LEU A 376 -16.87 -24.47 6.54
CA LEU A 376 -15.80 -25.38 6.15
C LEU A 376 -15.86 -26.66 6.97
N ASP A 377 -15.99 -27.78 6.28
CA ASP A 377 -15.94 -29.10 6.88
C ASP A 377 -14.54 -29.40 7.44
N VAL A 378 -14.53 -30.00 8.64
CA VAL A 378 -13.30 -30.38 9.32
C VAL A 378 -13.02 -31.86 9.05
N GLU A 379 -11.87 -32.16 8.45
CA GLU A 379 -11.46 -33.53 8.13
C GLU A 379 -10.75 -34.20 9.32
N PRO A 380 -10.74 -35.55 9.42
CA PRO A 380 -10.03 -36.25 10.50
C PRO A 380 -8.54 -35.86 10.61
N GLY A 381 -7.89 -35.58 9.48
CA GLY A 381 -6.50 -35.12 9.43
C GLY A 381 -6.30 -33.75 10.08
N ASP A 382 -7.30 -32.88 10.06
CA ASP A 382 -7.26 -31.58 10.72
C ASP A 382 -7.26 -31.75 12.25
N LEU A 383 -8.15 -32.61 12.76
CA LEU A 383 -8.30 -32.87 14.19
C LEU A 383 -7.07 -33.58 14.79
N ALA A 384 -6.40 -34.43 14.02
CA ALA A 384 -5.16 -35.08 14.45
C ALA A 384 -4.10 -34.05 14.90
N GLY A 385 -3.98 -32.93 14.16
CA GLY A 385 -3.11 -31.81 14.53
C GLY A 385 -3.55 -31.12 15.83
N ALA A 386 -4.84 -30.89 16.01
CA ALA A 386 -5.37 -30.26 17.23
C ALA A 386 -5.11 -31.11 18.48
N VAL A 387 -5.37 -32.42 18.39
CA VAL A 387 -5.13 -33.37 19.48
C VAL A 387 -3.64 -33.44 19.82
N ALA A 388 -2.79 -33.56 18.81
CA ALA A 388 -1.35 -33.61 18.99
C ALA A 388 -0.80 -32.32 19.64
N ALA A 389 -1.26 -31.15 19.19
CA ALA A 389 -0.88 -29.87 19.76
C ALA A 389 -1.25 -29.75 21.25
N ARG A 390 -2.46 -30.20 21.64
CA ARG A 390 -2.90 -30.21 23.05
C ARG A 390 -2.10 -31.16 23.93
N ARG A 391 -1.74 -32.35 23.43
CA ARG A 391 -0.87 -33.30 24.15
C ARG A 391 0.50 -32.70 24.42
N ILE A 392 1.10 -32.07 23.39
CA ILE A 392 2.38 -31.36 23.53
C ILE A 392 2.25 -30.22 24.55
N ALA A 393 1.21 -29.38 24.44
CA ALA A 393 0.98 -28.27 25.36
C ALA A 393 0.94 -28.71 26.83
N ARG A 394 0.27 -29.84 27.12
CA ARG A 394 0.24 -30.43 28.46
C ARG A 394 1.62 -30.91 28.92
N SER A 395 2.39 -31.56 28.04
CA SER A 395 3.76 -32.01 28.36
C SER A 395 4.67 -30.83 28.70
N VAL A 396 4.63 -29.76 27.90
CA VAL A 396 5.51 -28.59 28.06
C VAL A 396 4.93 -27.49 28.95
N LYS A 397 3.79 -27.75 29.61
CA LYS A 397 3.05 -26.79 30.46
C LYS A 397 2.78 -25.43 29.78
N ALA A 398 2.39 -25.45 28.51
CA ALA A 398 2.03 -24.26 27.75
C ALA A 398 0.51 -24.07 27.65
N HIS A 399 0.07 -22.86 27.29
CA HIS A 399 -1.33 -22.53 27.02
C HIS A 399 -1.91 -23.31 25.83
N ASP A 400 -3.25 -23.39 25.75
CA ASP A 400 -3.97 -24.11 24.69
C ASP A 400 -3.60 -23.58 23.29
N PRO A 401 -3.03 -24.42 22.40
CA PRO A 401 -2.62 -24.01 21.06
C PRO A 401 -3.75 -24.06 20.01
N THR A 402 -5.01 -24.28 20.42
CA THR A 402 -6.15 -24.43 19.50
C THR A 402 -6.27 -23.27 18.50
N GLU A 403 -6.10 -22.02 18.93
CA GLU A 403 -6.18 -20.86 18.03
C GLU A 403 -5.00 -20.79 17.04
N TYR A 404 -3.83 -21.30 17.42
CA TYR A 404 -2.70 -21.43 16.48
C TYR A 404 -2.98 -22.48 15.40
N TRP A 405 -3.58 -23.61 15.80
CA TRP A 405 -3.97 -24.69 14.90
C TRP A 405 -5.03 -24.24 13.88
N LYS A 406 -6.08 -23.53 14.33
CA LYS A 406 -7.09 -22.95 13.41
C LYS A 406 -6.45 -22.00 12.40
N SER A 407 -5.45 -21.24 12.85
CA SER A 407 -4.86 -20.15 12.08
C SER A 407 -3.81 -20.59 11.06
N ALA A 408 -3.08 -21.68 11.26
CA ALA A 408 -2.26 -22.23 10.19
C ALA A 408 -2.01 -23.74 10.31
N PRO A 409 -1.95 -24.45 9.17
CA PRO A 409 -1.39 -25.78 9.12
C PRO A 409 0.11 -25.76 9.45
N PHE A 410 0.62 -26.86 9.98
CA PHE A 410 2.04 -27.04 10.31
C PHE A 410 2.64 -25.87 11.12
N PHE A 411 1.86 -25.30 12.03
CA PHE A 411 2.17 -24.00 12.66
C PHE A 411 3.54 -23.97 13.36
N LEU A 412 4.09 -25.12 13.79
CA LEU A 412 5.41 -25.17 14.43
C LEU A 412 6.56 -24.73 13.50
N ASP A 413 6.45 -24.99 12.20
CA ASP A 413 7.45 -24.53 11.22
C ASP A 413 7.38 -23.02 11.00
N PHE A 414 6.18 -22.42 11.11
CA PHE A 414 5.92 -20.99 10.88
C PHE A 414 5.98 -20.14 12.15
N MET A 415 5.94 -20.76 13.33
CA MET A 415 6.16 -20.08 14.61
C MET A 415 7.60 -19.62 14.73
N ARG A 416 7.90 -18.32 14.65
CA ARG A 416 9.28 -17.83 14.85
C ARG A 416 9.59 -17.62 16.34
N ASP A 417 9.04 -16.56 16.93
CA ASP A 417 9.32 -16.10 18.30
C ASP A 417 8.26 -16.50 19.33
N TYR A 418 7.42 -17.48 19.00
CA TYR A 418 6.32 -17.90 19.87
C TYR A 418 6.85 -18.69 21.07
N GLN A 419 6.31 -18.39 22.25
CA GLN A 419 6.64 -19.09 23.49
C GLN A 419 6.43 -20.60 23.35
N PHE A 420 5.36 -21.04 22.67
CA PHE A 420 5.07 -22.46 22.44
C PHE A 420 6.24 -23.19 21.75
N ARG A 421 6.76 -22.66 20.63
CA ARG A 421 7.93 -23.26 19.95
C ARG A 421 9.17 -23.22 20.83
N ARG A 422 9.40 -22.14 21.58
CA ARG A 422 10.54 -22.04 22.50
C ARG A 422 10.48 -23.12 23.59
N SER A 423 9.31 -23.36 24.18
CA SER A 423 9.11 -24.42 25.16
C SER A 423 9.39 -25.81 24.57
N VAL A 424 8.87 -26.11 23.37
CA VAL A 424 9.14 -27.38 22.66
C VAL A 424 10.64 -27.55 22.32
N MET A 425 11.33 -26.46 21.96
CA MET A 425 12.76 -26.48 21.69
C MET A 425 13.63 -26.61 22.95
N ALA A 426 13.15 -26.14 24.09
CA ALA A 426 13.83 -26.24 25.39
C ALA A 426 13.71 -27.63 26.03
N THR A 427 12.75 -28.44 25.58
CA THR A 427 12.52 -29.81 26.02
C THR A 427 13.76 -30.71 25.84
N SER A 428 14.02 -31.58 26.83
CA SER A 428 15.13 -32.56 26.82
C SER A 428 15.02 -33.55 25.65
N ARG A 429 16.13 -34.21 25.29
CA ARG A 429 16.13 -35.21 24.21
C ARG A 429 15.20 -36.41 24.49
N VAL A 430 15.09 -36.81 25.75
CA VAL A 430 14.22 -37.93 26.18
C VAL A 430 12.75 -37.54 26.00
N GLU A 431 12.39 -36.37 26.49
CA GLU A 431 11.02 -35.87 26.40
C GLU A 431 10.63 -35.55 24.95
N ARG A 432 11.55 -35.02 24.14
CA ARG A 432 11.35 -34.83 22.69
C ARG A 432 11.08 -36.14 21.95
N ARG A 433 11.72 -37.25 22.36
CA ARG A 433 11.43 -38.58 21.81
C ARG A 433 10.04 -39.06 22.20
N ARG A 434 9.57 -38.77 23.41
CA ARG A 434 8.20 -39.13 23.86
C ARG A 434 7.12 -38.43 23.03
N ILE A 435 7.32 -37.14 22.73
CA ILE A 435 6.36 -36.35 21.93
C ILE A 435 6.62 -36.43 20.41
N ALA A 436 7.58 -37.22 19.93
CA ALA A 436 7.99 -37.22 18.53
C ALA A 436 6.86 -37.60 17.57
N ALA A 437 5.98 -38.52 17.97
CA ALA A 437 4.81 -38.90 17.18
C ALA A 437 3.81 -37.74 17.04
N ASP A 438 3.55 -37.01 18.13
CA ASP A 438 2.66 -35.85 18.14
C ASP A 438 3.26 -34.63 17.41
N LEU A 439 4.60 -34.56 17.26
CA LEU A 439 5.24 -33.48 16.50
C LEU A 439 5.07 -33.61 14.98
N LYS A 440 4.93 -34.83 14.46
CA LYS A 440 4.81 -35.10 13.02
C LYS A 440 3.67 -34.35 12.32
N PRO A 441 2.40 -34.36 12.81
CA PRO A 441 1.31 -33.65 12.14
C PRO A 441 1.44 -32.12 12.21
N LEU A 442 2.34 -31.60 13.05
CA LEU A 442 2.54 -30.16 13.25
C LEU A 442 3.69 -29.58 12.40
N LEU A 443 4.37 -30.41 11.63
CA LEU A 443 5.55 -30.05 10.83
C LEU A 443 5.42 -30.54 9.39
N MET A 444 6.06 -29.82 8.48
CA MET A 444 6.14 -30.24 7.08
C MET A 444 7.19 -31.33 6.86
N GLN A 445 6.87 -32.28 5.99
CA GLN A 445 7.82 -33.33 5.61
C GLN A 445 8.85 -32.79 4.62
N GLN A 446 10.12 -32.80 5.03
CA GLN A 446 11.23 -32.25 4.24
C GLN A 446 11.47 -33.01 2.93
N GLY A 447 11.13 -34.31 2.89
CA GLY A 447 11.21 -35.13 1.67
C GLY A 447 10.29 -34.60 0.58
N ASP A 448 9.01 -34.43 0.92
CA ASP A 448 7.96 -33.94 0.04
C ASP A 448 8.27 -32.53 -0.47
N LEU A 449 8.74 -31.64 0.41
CA LEU A 449 9.16 -30.29 0.06
C LEU A 449 10.27 -30.28 -1.00
N ARG A 450 11.31 -31.09 -0.81
CA ARG A 450 12.44 -31.20 -1.75
C ARG A 450 12.02 -31.83 -3.08
N GLY A 451 11.07 -32.75 -3.02
CA GLY A 451 10.51 -33.43 -4.17
C GLY A 451 9.41 -32.67 -4.92
N LEU A 452 8.98 -31.49 -4.44
CA LEU A 452 7.77 -30.80 -4.95
C LEU A 452 6.57 -31.76 -5.03
N GLN A 453 6.34 -32.55 -3.98
CA GLN A 453 5.25 -33.52 -3.94
C GLN A 453 3.98 -32.91 -3.32
N ALA A 454 2.81 -33.47 -3.68
CA ALA A 454 1.57 -33.07 -3.04
C ALA A 454 1.59 -33.50 -1.57
N THR A 455 1.45 -32.52 -0.66
CA THR A 455 1.31 -32.77 0.78
C THR A 455 -0.12 -32.44 1.19
N PRO A 456 -0.87 -33.37 1.79
CA PRO A 456 -2.18 -33.08 2.35
C PRO A 456 -2.08 -31.91 3.33
N ILE A 457 -2.94 -30.90 3.17
CA ILE A 457 -2.94 -29.70 4.01
C ILE A 457 -3.97 -29.91 5.13
N PRO A 458 -3.55 -30.12 6.39
CA PRO A 458 -4.45 -30.40 7.51
C PRO A 458 -5.02 -29.12 8.10
N ASN A 459 -5.68 -28.31 7.27
CA ASN A 459 -6.39 -27.11 7.70
C ASN A 459 -7.47 -26.73 6.69
N ALA A 460 -8.73 -26.77 7.12
CA ALA A 460 -9.89 -26.46 6.28
C ALA A 460 -9.84 -25.04 5.68
N ARG A 461 -9.42 -24.02 6.43
CA ARG A 461 -9.29 -22.63 5.93
C ARG A 461 -8.27 -22.53 4.80
N MET A 462 -7.13 -23.20 4.94
CA MET A 462 -6.09 -23.20 3.92
C MET A 462 -6.54 -23.93 2.65
N ARG A 463 -7.23 -25.07 2.79
CA ARG A 463 -7.83 -25.77 1.65
C ARG A 463 -8.84 -24.88 0.92
N ALA A 464 -9.74 -24.22 1.66
CA ALA A 464 -10.73 -23.30 1.11
C ALA A 464 -10.10 -22.09 0.41
N LEU A 465 -9.09 -21.46 1.03
CA LEU A 465 -8.37 -20.34 0.41
C LEU A 465 -7.66 -20.76 -0.88
N ILE A 466 -7.02 -21.93 -0.92
CA ILE A 466 -6.39 -22.44 -2.15
C ILE A 466 -7.45 -22.75 -3.22
N ALA A 467 -8.60 -23.29 -2.84
CA ALA A 467 -9.69 -23.56 -3.78
C ALA A 467 -10.29 -22.26 -4.38
N ASP A 468 -10.55 -21.24 -3.56
CA ASP A 468 -11.08 -19.94 -4.00
C ASP A 468 -10.05 -19.10 -4.77
N ALA A 469 -8.83 -18.95 -4.23
CA ALA A 469 -7.84 -18.02 -4.77
C ALA A 469 -6.93 -18.62 -5.85
N LEU A 470 -6.89 -19.96 -5.96
CA LEU A 470 -6.09 -20.67 -6.96
C LEU A 470 -6.92 -21.75 -7.69
N PRO A 471 -8.03 -21.36 -8.37
CA PRO A 471 -8.72 -22.26 -9.29
C PRO A 471 -7.79 -22.67 -10.43
N LYS A 472 -8.09 -23.80 -11.07
CA LYS A 472 -7.25 -24.37 -12.14
C LYS A 472 -7.04 -23.34 -13.25
N GLY A 473 -5.79 -23.08 -13.59
CA GLY A 473 -5.41 -22.11 -14.63
C GLY A 473 -4.78 -20.84 -14.08
N VAL A 474 -5.13 -20.41 -12.86
CA VAL A 474 -4.58 -19.20 -12.23
C VAL A 474 -3.08 -19.30 -11.98
N GLU A 475 -2.54 -20.51 -11.80
CA GLU A 475 -1.10 -20.73 -11.70
C GLU A 475 -0.33 -20.28 -12.97
N ASN A 476 -1.02 -20.18 -14.12
CA ASN A 476 -0.48 -19.74 -15.40
C ASN A 476 -0.57 -18.23 -15.63
N LEU A 477 -1.14 -17.46 -14.70
CA LEU A 477 -1.32 -16.01 -14.85
C LEU A 477 -0.15 -15.25 -14.22
N LEU A 478 0.52 -14.42 -15.01
CA LEU A 478 1.59 -13.53 -14.54
C LEU A 478 1.06 -12.15 -14.13
N TRP A 479 -0.11 -11.77 -14.66
CA TRP A 479 -0.87 -10.57 -14.31
C TRP A 479 -2.37 -10.84 -14.38
N ALA A 480 -3.15 -9.95 -13.75
CA ALA A 480 -4.60 -9.96 -13.82
C ALA A 480 -5.11 -9.48 -15.20
N PRO A 481 -6.21 -10.05 -15.74
CA PRO A 481 -6.79 -9.57 -16.97
C PRO A 481 -7.30 -8.13 -16.79
N PRO A 482 -7.27 -7.31 -17.86
CA PRO A 482 -7.77 -5.94 -17.79
C PRO A 482 -9.29 -5.92 -17.66
N SER A 483 -9.81 -4.86 -17.06
CA SER A 483 -11.26 -4.66 -16.92
C SER A 483 -11.95 -4.33 -18.25
N LEU A 484 -11.21 -3.79 -19.23
CA LEU A 484 -11.67 -3.49 -20.59
C LEU A 484 -10.72 -4.09 -21.63
N PRO A 485 -10.89 -5.36 -22.04
CA PRO A 485 -10.02 -5.99 -23.04
C PRO A 485 -10.24 -5.41 -24.45
N TYR A 486 -9.15 -5.13 -25.18
CA TYR A 486 -9.22 -4.61 -26.57
C TYR A 486 -9.16 -5.74 -27.60
N LEU A 487 -8.45 -6.82 -27.26
CA LEU A 487 -8.41 -8.06 -28.00
C LEU A 487 -9.26 -9.08 -27.27
N GLN A 488 -9.94 -9.95 -28.01
CA GLN A 488 -10.64 -11.07 -27.40
C GLN A 488 -9.65 -11.91 -26.56
N PRO A 489 -9.90 -12.09 -25.25
CA PRO A 489 -9.03 -12.89 -24.39
C PRO A 489 -8.82 -14.29 -24.97
N SER A 490 -7.58 -14.78 -24.91
CA SER A 490 -7.20 -16.08 -25.50
C SER A 490 -6.07 -16.75 -24.71
N GLY A 491 -5.70 -17.97 -25.10
CA GLY A 491 -4.65 -18.72 -24.41
C GLY A 491 -5.00 -18.96 -22.94
N VAL A 492 -4.06 -18.69 -22.04
CA VAL A 492 -4.26 -18.86 -20.59
C VAL A 492 -5.20 -17.82 -19.96
N PHE A 493 -5.58 -16.78 -20.71
CA PHE A 493 -6.42 -15.67 -20.24
C PHE A 493 -7.89 -15.80 -20.64
N ALA A 494 -8.25 -16.77 -21.49
CA ALA A 494 -9.61 -16.92 -22.01
C ALA A 494 -10.66 -17.09 -20.89
N ASP A 495 -10.35 -17.95 -19.92
CA ASP A 495 -11.22 -18.30 -18.78
C ASP A 495 -10.68 -17.73 -17.45
N ALA A 496 -9.83 -16.70 -17.50
CA ALA A 496 -9.26 -16.12 -16.30
C ALA A 496 -10.32 -15.35 -15.50
N PRO A 497 -10.43 -15.55 -14.17
CA PRO A 497 -11.37 -14.79 -13.37
C PRO A 497 -10.94 -13.31 -13.31
N ALA A 498 -11.92 -12.41 -13.25
CA ALA A 498 -11.66 -10.97 -13.10
C ALA A 498 -11.23 -10.60 -11.66
N ASP A 499 -11.67 -11.39 -10.68
CA ASP A 499 -11.41 -11.20 -9.25
C ASP A 499 -10.24 -12.07 -8.77
N LEU A 500 -9.02 -11.83 -9.25
CA LEU A 500 -7.86 -12.67 -8.88
C LEU A 500 -7.26 -12.38 -7.51
N LYS A 501 -7.23 -11.11 -7.09
CA LYS A 501 -6.47 -10.74 -5.90
C LYS A 501 -7.27 -10.94 -4.63
N ARG A 502 -6.60 -11.37 -3.55
CA ARG A 502 -7.14 -11.53 -2.20
C ARG A 502 -6.28 -10.81 -1.18
N LEU A 503 -6.90 -9.97 -0.35
CA LEU A 503 -6.29 -9.39 0.83
C LEU A 503 -6.74 -10.16 2.07
N VAL A 504 -5.82 -10.85 2.74
CA VAL A 504 -6.13 -11.73 3.88
C VAL A 504 -5.71 -11.07 5.18
N PHE A 505 -6.66 -10.92 6.12
CA PHE A 505 -6.39 -10.39 7.47
C PHE A 505 -6.44 -11.49 8.52
N SER A 506 -5.32 -11.69 9.21
CA SER A 506 -5.17 -12.64 10.33
C SER A 506 -4.83 -11.92 11.62
N GLU A 507 -5.32 -12.42 12.76
CA GLU A 507 -4.89 -11.93 14.08
C GLU A 507 -3.46 -12.40 14.43
N TRP A 508 -3.05 -13.56 13.91
CA TRP A 508 -1.80 -14.21 14.27
C TRP A 508 -0.68 -13.97 13.25
N ARG A 509 0.53 -13.66 13.74
CA ARG A 509 1.71 -13.39 12.88
C ARG A 509 2.23 -14.61 12.11
N LEU A 510 1.82 -15.82 12.49
CA LEU A 510 2.27 -17.06 11.85
C LEU A 510 1.49 -17.37 10.57
N ALA A 511 0.21 -16.97 10.47
CA ALA A 511 -0.64 -17.29 9.33
C ALA A 511 -0.14 -16.64 8.02
N PRO A 512 0.32 -15.36 8.00
CA PRO A 512 0.87 -14.78 6.78
C PRO A 512 2.07 -15.55 6.20
N ASP A 513 2.97 -16.07 7.05
CA ASP A 513 4.10 -16.90 6.59
C ASP A 513 3.59 -18.23 6.00
N ALA A 514 2.64 -18.89 6.66
CA ALA A 514 2.06 -20.15 6.20
C ALA A 514 1.30 -20.00 4.87
N ILE A 515 0.42 -18.99 4.75
CA ILE A 515 -0.34 -18.68 3.53
C ILE A 515 0.63 -18.40 2.38
N SER A 516 1.63 -17.53 2.61
CA SER A 516 2.59 -17.17 1.57
C SER A 516 3.36 -18.37 1.03
N ALA A 517 3.82 -19.22 1.96
CA ALA A 517 4.63 -20.38 1.65
C ALA A 517 3.82 -21.48 0.94
N LEU A 518 2.66 -21.86 1.48
CA LEU A 518 1.88 -22.98 0.99
C LEU A 518 1.20 -22.69 -0.34
N VAL A 519 0.61 -21.49 -0.52
CA VAL A 519 0.01 -21.11 -1.80
C VAL A 519 1.07 -21.03 -2.89
N SER A 520 2.21 -20.41 -2.60
CA SER A 520 3.29 -20.30 -3.60
C SER A 520 3.92 -21.68 -3.92
N TYR A 521 4.05 -22.55 -2.92
CA TYR A 521 4.51 -23.93 -3.12
C TYR A 521 3.54 -24.72 -4.00
N GLU A 522 2.23 -24.60 -3.78
CA GLU A 522 1.20 -25.26 -4.59
C GLU A 522 1.24 -24.82 -6.06
N VAL A 523 1.50 -23.53 -6.32
CA VAL A 523 1.72 -23.02 -7.69
C VAL A 523 2.94 -23.65 -8.33
N GLU A 524 4.09 -23.68 -7.64
CA GLU A 524 5.30 -24.31 -8.16
C GLU A 524 5.10 -25.81 -8.41
N ARG A 525 4.38 -26.51 -7.52
CA ARG A 525 4.02 -27.93 -7.68
C ARG A 525 3.20 -28.15 -8.95
N ARG A 526 2.08 -27.44 -9.13
CA ARG A 526 1.20 -27.57 -10.33
C ARG A 526 1.96 -27.28 -11.63
N LEU A 527 2.88 -26.31 -11.61
CA LEU A 527 3.73 -25.99 -12.75
C LEU A 527 4.76 -27.09 -13.03
N ALA A 528 5.43 -27.59 -11.99
CA ALA A 528 6.46 -28.63 -12.10
C ALA A 528 5.89 -29.96 -12.60
N GLU A 529 4.67 -30.32 -12.24
CA GLU A 529 4.00 -31.54 -12.71
C GLU A 529 3.81 -31.58 -14.23
N ARG A 530 3.55 -30.42 -14.83
CA ARG A 530 3.36 -30.28 -16.28
C ARG A 530 4.66 -30.03 -17.03
N TRP A 531 5.64 -29.45 -16.35
CA TRP A 531 6.89 -29.02 -16.98
C TRP A 531 7.91 -30.15 -17.06
N LYS A 532 8.13 -30.66 -18.27
CA LYS A 532 9.21 -31.61 -18.58
C LYS A 532 10.44 -30.84 -19.09
N PRO A 533 11.58 -30.81 -18.37
CA PRO A 533 12.75 -30.08 -18.82
C PRO A 533 13.25 -30.66 -20.16
N LYS A 534 13.19 -29.88 -21.25
CA LYS A 534 13.88 -30.16 -22.51
C LYS A 534 15.39 -29.99 -22.32
N ARG A 535 16.04 -30.85 -21.53
CA ARG A 535 17.51 -30.92 -21.55
C ARG A 535 17.93 -31.59 -22.86
N ARG A 536 18.80 -30.92 -23.63
CA ARG A 536 19.70 -31.60 -24.57
C ARG A 536 20.32 -32.74 -23.78
N ARG A 537 20.04 -34.00 -24.16
CA ARG A 537 20.75 -35.17 -23.66
C ARG A 537 22.23 -34.97 -23.96
N ARG A 538 22.99 -34.34 -23.07
CA ARG A 538 24.43 -34.56 -23.03
C ARG A 538 24.59 -36.01 -22.63
N ALA A 539 25.23 -36.81 -23.48
CA ALA A 539 25.59 -38.18 -23.15
C ALA A 539 26.27 -38.18 -21.77
N GLY A 540 25.69 -38.90 -20.79
CA GLY A 540 26.20 -38.97 -19.41
C GLY A 540 25.40 -38.25 -18.32
N ALA A 541 24.37 -37.46 -18.63
CA ALA A 541 23.49 -36.91 -17.58
C ALA A 541 22.52 -37.99 -17.06
N GLY A 542 22.75 -38.49 -15.84
CA GLY A 542 21.89 -39.47 -15.17
C GLY A 542 20.42 -39.05 -15.04
N ARG A 543 19.53 -40.01 -14.71
CA ARG A 543 18.10 -39.75 -14.48
C ARG A 543 17.92 -38.61 -13.47
N PRO A 544 16.96 -37.68 -13.65
CA PRO A 544 16.69 -36.62 -12.69
C PRO A 544 16.40 -37.24 -11.32
N ASP A 545 17.07 -36.76 -10.26
CA ASP A 545 16.78 -37.17 -8.88
C ASP A 545 15.45 -36.54 -8.44
N PRO A 546 14.38 -37.33 -8.19
CA PRO A 546 13.09 -36.79 -7.77
C PRO A 546 13.20 -35.95 -6.49
N ARG A 547 14.18 -36.23 -5.63
CA ARG A 547 14.43 -35.48 -4.38
C ARG A 547 15.05 -34.10 -4.61
N ARG A 548 15.34 -33.72 -5.85
CA ARG A 548 15.89 -32.40 -6.22
C ARG A 548 14.94 -31.56 -7.06
N ALA A 549 13.69 -31.99 -7.26
CA ALA A 549 12.72 -31.27 -8.10
C ALA A 549 12.56 -29.79 -7.69
N HIS A 550 12.48 -29.49 -6.39
CA HIS A 550 12.38 -28.11 -5.89
C HIS A 550 13.62 -27.25 -6.23
N ALA A 551 14.81 -27.86 -6.27
CA ALA A 551 16.05 -27.18 -6.64
C ALA A 551 16.20 -27.07 -8.18
N ASP A 552 15.73 -28.07 -8.93
CA ASP A 552 15.77 -28.08 -10.39
C ASP A 552 14.78 -27.08 -10.99
N PHE A 553 13.60 -26.90 -10.38
CA PHE A 553 12.64 -25.84 -10.73
C PHE A 553 13.23 -24.43 -10.58
N ALA A 554 14.34 -24.28 -9.85
CA ALA A 554 15.02 -22.99 -9.70
C ALA A 554 15.98 -22.62 -10.86
N LYS A 555 16.15 -23.49 -11.86
CA LYS A 555 17.13 -23.37 -12.95
C LYS A 555 16.66 -22.78 -14.29
N PRO A 556 15.36 -22.79 -14.67
CA PRO A 556 14.93 -22.35 -16.02
C PRO A 556 15.10 -20.87 -16.33
N GLY A 557 15.33 -20.02 -15.33
CA GLY A 557 15.34 -18.57 -15.49
C GLY A 557 16.43 -18.03 -16.42
N GLU A 558 16.26 -16.76 -16.79
CA GLU A 558 17.25 -15.95 -17.52
C GLU A 558 17.48 -16.32 -19.00
N LEU A 559 16.43 -16.77 -19.69
CA LEU A 559 16.46 -17.05 -21.13
C LEU A 559 16.44 -15.81 -22.04
N LEU A 560 16.12 -14.63 -21.51
CA LEU A 560 16.13 -13.35 -22.24
C LEU A 560 17.39 -12.52 -21.95
N ARG A 561 18.51 -13.13 -21.55
CA ARG A 561 19.77 -12.40 -21.36
C ARG A 561 20.21 -11.77 -22.68
N LEU A 562 20.66 -10.51 -22.61
CA LEU A 562 21.21 -9.83 -23.78
C LEU A 562 22.67 -10.20 -24.09
N HIS A 563 23.31 -11.03 -23.24
CA HIS A 563 24.68 -11.50 -23.38
C HIS A 563 24.82 -12.97 -22.99
N ARG A 564 25.71 -13.70 -23.69
CA ARG A 564 26.13 -15.06 -23.30
C ARG A 564 27.45 -15.00 -22.52
N PRO A 565 27.52 -15.49 -21.27
CA PRO A 565 28.80 -15.58 -20.55
C PRO A 565 29.71 -16.61 -21.23
N GLY A 566 30.98 -16.25 -21.50
CA GLY A 566 32.03 -17.22 -21.82
C GLY A 566 32.60 -17.25 -23.25
N ARG A 567 32.26 -16.30 -24.13
CA ARG A 567 33.05 -16.04 -25.36
C ARG A 567 33.67 -14.65 -25.29
N ALA A 568 34.81 -14.53 -24.61
CA ALA A 568 35.67 -13.36 -24.77
C ALA A 568 36.11 -13.30 -26.24
N GLY A 569 35.71 -12.25 -26.96
CA GLY A 569 36.12 -12.00 -28.36
C GLY A 569 35.02 -12.08 -29.43
N ALA A 570 33.77 -12.45 -29.11
CA ALA A 570 32.66 -12.35 -30.07
C ALA A 570 31.95 -11.00 -29.92
N THR A 571 32.41 -9.98 -30.64
CA THR A 571 31.80 -8.64 -30.74
C THR A 571 30.38 -8.62 -31.32
N ASP A 572 29.86 -9.76 -31.82
CA ASP A 572 28.57 -9.90 -32.49
C ASP A 572 27.54 -10.76 -31.73
N SER A 573 27.25 -10.46 -30.47
CA SER A 573 26.15 -11.13 -29.74
C SER A 573 25.12 -10.17 -29.18
N HIS A 574 24.33 -9.56 -30.07
CA HIS A 574 23.11 -8.85 -29.71
C HIS A 574 21.90 -9.73 -30.02
N PRO A 575 21.22 -10.32 -29.01
CA PRO A 575 20.14 -11.25 -29.25
C PRO A 575 18.87 -10.53 -29.67
N ALA A 576 18.07 -11.17 -30.53
CA ALA A 576 16.74 -10.76 -30.95
C ALA A 576 15.81 -10.35 -29.78
N ALA A 577 16.07 -10.80 -28.56
CA ALA A 577 15.37 -10.41 -27.34
C ALA A 577 15.39 -8.89 -27.07
N LEU A 578 16.35 -8.12 -27.64
CA LEU A 578 16.34 -6.66 -27.60
C LEU A 578 15.06 -6.07 -28.23
N ALA A 579 14.40 -6.79 -29.13
CA ALA A 579 13.17 -6.36 -29.80
C ALA A 579 12.05 -6.04 -28.80
N LEU A 580 11.96 -6.76 -27.68
CA LEU A 580 10.94 -6.51 -26.64
C LEU A 580 11.16 -5.19 -25.89
N LEU A 581 12.37 -4.61 -25.96
CA LEU A 581 12.78 -3.46 -25.17
C LEU A 581 12.74 -2.14 -25.95
N VAL A 582 12.71 -2.17 -27.28
CA VAL A 582 12.78 -0.97 -28.12
C VAL A 582 11.43 -0.24 -28.17
N PRO A 583 11.33 1.01 -27.68
CA PRO A 583 10.10 1.81 -27.76
C PRO A 583 10.00 2.50 -29.13
N GLY A 584 9.48 1.79 -30.13
CA GLY A 584 9.26 2.33 -31.48
C GLY A 584 7.98 3.17 -31.57
N VAL A 585 8.09 4.46 -31.86
CA VAL A 585 6.95 5.40 -32.00
C VAL A 585 6.12 5.04 -33.22
N ARG A 586 6.76 4.79 -34.36
CA ARG A 586 6.02 4.45 -35.58
C ARG A 586 5.26 3.13 -35.44
N LEU A 587 5.82 2.16 -34.73
CA LEU A 587 5.11 0.91 -34.42
C LEU A 587 3.92 1.14 -33.49
N ALA A 588 4.07 2.02 -32.49
CA ALA A 588 2.97 2.39 -31.60
C ALA A 588 1.78 2.97 -32.39
N GLU A 589 2.04 3.83 -33.38
CA GLU A 589 0.99 4.42 -34.21
C GLU A 589 0.29 3.39 -35.13
N LEU A 590 1.06 2.50 -35.77
CA LEU A 590 0.55 1.58 -36.80
C LEU A 590 -0.21 0.37 -36.24
N GLY A 591 -0.02 0.05 -34.95
CA GLY A 591 -0.56 -1.19 -34.37
C GLY A 591 -1.27 -1.00 -33.05
N ASP A 592 -2.09 0.04 -32.94
CA ASP A 592 -2.88 0.27 -31.74
C ASP A 592 -4.14 -0.62 -31.66
N PRO A 593 -4.21 -1.60 -30.72
CA PRO A 593 -5.40 -2.43 -30.53
C PRO A 593 -6.62 -1.65 -30.05
N LEU A 594 -6.45 -0.53 -29.33
CA LEU A 594 -7.58 0.27 -28.86
C LEU A 594 -8.33 0.86 -30.06
N SER A 595 -7.61 1.52 -30.97
CA SER A 595 -8.18 2.09 -32.20
C SER A 595 -8.88 1.03 -33.06
N LEU A 596 -8.30 -0.18 -33.15
CA LEU A 596 -8.94 -1.29 -33.86
C LEU A 596 -10.25 -1.74 -33.18
N ALA A 597 -10.25 -1.80 -31.84
CA ALA A 597 -11.39 -2.27 -31.06
C ALA A 597 -12.54 -1.24 -31.01
N THR A 598 -12.23 0.06 -30.91
CA THR A 598 -13.24 1.13 -30.98
C THR A 598 -13.87 1.22 -32.36
N THR A 599 -13.08 1.06 -33.43
CA THR A 599 -13.62 1.00 -34.81
C THR A 599 -14.54 -0.21 -35.00
N ASN A 600 -14.24 -1.32 -34.34
CA ASN A 600 -15.04 -2.55 -34.38
C ASN A 600 -16.27 -2.50 -33.46
N GLY A 601 -16.37 -1.54 -32.54
CA GLY A 601 -17.41 -1.50 -31.50
C GLY A 601 -17.25 -2.55 -30.40
N GLY A 602 -16.10 -3.24 -30.33
CA GLY A 602 -15.90 -4.35 -29.39
C GLY A 602 -14.54 -5.02 -29.56
N PRO A 603 -14.18 -5.95 -28.67
CA PRO A 603 -12.86 -6.59 -28.68
C PRO A 603 -12.59 -7.34 -30.00
N VAL A 604 -11.39 -7.17 -30.56
CA VAL A 604 -11.03 -7.75 -31.87
C VAL A 604 -10.32 -9.09 -31.71
N LEU A 605 -10.58 -10.03 -32.61
CA LEU A 605 -9.80 -11.27 -32.69
C LEU A 605 -8.31 -10.96 -32.97
N ALA A 606 -7.41 -11.57 -32.19
CA ALA A 606 -5.97 -11.34 -32.31
C ALA A 606 -5.43 -11.58 -33.74
N ALA A 607 -5.95 -12.58 -34.46
CA ALA A 607 -5.56 -12.85 -35.84
C ALA A 607 -6.02 -11.76 -36.82
N ALA A 608 -7.22 -11.20 -36.62
CA ALA A 608 -7.75 -10.11 -37.44
C ALA A 608 -6.97 -8.81 -37.19
N ALA A 609 -6.68 -8.50 -35.92
CA ALA A 609 -5.83 -7.37 -35.55
C ALA A 609 -4.42 -7.51 -36.17
N GLU A 610 -3.81 -8.70 -36.08
CA GLU A 610 -2.50 -8.96 -36.70
C GLU A 610 -2.55 -8.76 -38.22
N ALA A 611 -3.58 -9.25 -38.90
CA ALA A 611 -3.74 -9.08 -40.35
C ALA A 611 -3.91 -7.61 -40.77
N ALA A 612 -4.62 -6.80 -39.97
CA ALA A 612 -4.78 -5.37 -40.21
C ALA A 612 -3.43 -4.63 -40.08
N VAL A 613 -2.71 -4.87 -38.98
CA VAL A 613 -1.43 -4.21 -38.70
C VAL A 613 -0.33 -4.63 -39.68
N ARG A 614 -0.30 -5.89 -40.11
CA ARG A 614 0.64 -6.36 -41.14
C ARG A 614 0.54 -5.55 -42.43
N ARG A 615 -0.67 -5.20 -42.88
CA ARG A 615 -0.85 -4.39 -44.10
C ARG A 615 -0.18 -3.02 -43.98
N GLN A 616 -0.31 -2.38 -42.81
CA GLN A 616 0.31 -1.09 -42.54
C GLN A 616 1.84 -1.19 -42.47
N ILE A 617 2.36 -2.24 -41.84
CA ILE A 617 3.81 -2.46 -41.71
C ILE A 617 4.47 -2.75 -43.04
N VAL A 618 3.82 -3.49 -43.95
CA VAL A 618 4.33 -3.71 -45.31
C VAL A 618 4.56 -2.37 -46.02
N GLY A 619 3.64 -1.42 -45.87
CA GLY A 619 3.79 -0.06 -46.38
C GLY A 619 5.03 0.62 -45.79
N ALA A 620 5.11 0.71 -44.46
CA ALA A 620 6.20 1.39 -43.76
C ALA A 620 7.60 0.80 -44.03
N LEU A 621 7.71 -0.52 -44.26
CA LEU A 621 8.97 -1.18 -44.54
C LEU A 621 9.52 -0.95 -45.96
N LYS A 622 8.72 -0.37 -46.88
CA LYS A 622 9.17 -0.01 -48.23
C LYS A 622 10.23 1.09 -48.19
N ASP A 623 10.11 2.00 -47.23
CA ASP A 623 10.98 3.17 -47.08
C ASP A 623 12.33 2.83 -46.42
N LEU A 624 12.47 1.60 -45.91
CA LEU A 624 13.70 1.09 -45.31
C LEU A 624 14.57 0.34 -46.32
N PRO A 625 15.91 0.30 -46.14
CA PRO A 625 16.81 -0.45 -47.01
C PRO A 625 16.54 -1.96 -46.96
N LYS A 626 16.73 -2.68 -48.07
CA LYS A 626 16.48 -4.13 -48.15
C LYS A 626 17.50 -4.98 -47.37
N GLY A 627 18.59 -4.38 -46.89
CA GLY A 627 19.74 -5.07 -46.30
C GLY A 627 20.66 -5.65 -47.36
N ARG A 628 21.81 -6.20 -46.94
CA ARG A 628 22.71 -6.91 -47.87
C ARG A 628 22.01 -8.18 -48.39
N PRO A 629 22.08 -8.50 -49.69
CA PRO A 629 21.35 -9.62 -50.28
C PRO A 629 21.94 -11.00 -49.91
N GLU A 630 23.20 -11.04 -49.49
CA GLU A 630 23.94 -12.28 -49.21
C GLU A 630 23.94 -12.64 -47.71
N GLY A 631 23.82 -13.95 -47.43
CA GLY A 631 23.97 -14.52 -46.09
C GLY A 631 22.67 -15.05 -45.45
N HIS A 632 22.76 -15.41 -44.17
CA HIS A 632 21.60 -15.86 -43.39
C HIS A 632 20.71 -14.67 -42.98
N PRO A 633 19.39 -14.88 -42.79
CA PRO A 633 18.50 -13.84 -42.29
C PRO A 633 19.01 -13.22 -40.98
N ASP A 634 19.08 -11.90 -40.94
CA ASP A 634 19.64 -11.15 -39.83
C ASP A 634 18.55 -10.84 -38.79
N GLU A 635 18.60 -11.52 -37.64
CA GLU A 635 17.64 -11.31 -36.55
C GLU A 635 17.70 -9.90 -35.94
N ARG A 636 18.76 -9.11 -36.21
CA ARG A 636 18.84 -7.72 -35.75
C ARG A 636 17.71 -6.86 -36.31
N TRP A 637 17.13 -7.23 -37.45
CA TRP A 637 15.97 -6.56 -38.03
C TRP A 637 14.79 -6.42 -37.05
N TYR A 638 14.60 -7.36 -36.12
CA TYR A 638 13.49 -7.29 -35.17
C TYR A 638 13.56 -6.11 -34.20
N TRP A 639 14.76 -5.65 -33.83
CA TRP A 639 14.94 -4.47 -32.97
C TRP A 639 15.44 -3.25 -33.73
N ALA A 640 16.05 -3.43 -34.90
CA ALA A 640 16.54 -2.35 -35.74
C ALA A 640 15.42 -1.68 -36.55
N ALA A 641 14.49 -2.44 -37.14
CA ALA A 641 13.42 -1.85 -37.96
C ALA A 641 12.60 -0.78 -37.20
N PRO A 642 12.18 -0.99 -35.94
CA PRO A 642 11.49 0.05 -35.19
C PRO A 642 12.31 1.34 -35.02
N LEU A 643 13.62 1.23 -34.78
CA LEU A 643 14.50 2.40 -34.65
C LEU A 643 14.67 3.13 -35.99
N LEU A 644 14.82 2.38 -37.08
CA LEU A 644 15.00 2.95 -38.42
C LEU A 644 13.74 3.66 -38.91
N LEU A 645 12.55 3.14 -38.59
CA LEU A 645 11.27 3.81 -38.90
C LEU A 645 11.12 5.14 -38.15
N ASP A 646 11.66 5.22 -36.93
CA ASP A 646 11.60 6.43 -36.10
C ASP A 646 12.68 7.47 -36.48
N GLY A 647 13.76 7.06 -37.13
CA GLY A 647 14.79 7.95 -37.68
C GLY A 647 15.36 8.96 -36.69
N ALA A 648 15.04 10.25 -36.89
CA ALA A 648 15.55 11.36 -36.10
C ALA A 648 15.13 11.28 -34.62
N ASP A 649 13.88 10.87 -34.34
CA ASP A 649 13.36 10.81 -32.97
C ASP A 649 14.12 9.79 -32.12
N ALA A 650 14.48 8.65 -32.73
CA ALA A 650 15.30 7.63 -32.07
C ALA A 650 16.72 8.15 -31.77
N ARG A 651 17.30 8.97 -32.65
CA ARG A 651 18.62 9.60 -32.42
C ARG A 651 18.55 10.61 -31.28
N THR A 652 17.54 11.47 -31.25
CA THR A 652 17.32 12.45 -30.18
C THR A 652 17.19 11.78 -28.82
N TRP A 653 16.39 10.71 -28.73
CA TRP A 653 16.28 9.92 -27.51
C TRP A 653 17.64 9.35 -27.06
N LEU A 654 18.36 8.67 -27.96
CA LEU A 654 19.64 8.03 -27.64
C LEU A 654 20.78 9.02 -27.35
N ALA A 655 20.65 10.29 -27.73
CA ALA A 655 21.59 11.36 -27.40
C ALA A 655 21.41 11.92 -25.98
N GLY A 656 20.33 11.57 -25.27
CA GLY A 656 20.07 12.01 -23.91
C GLY A 656 21.14 11.58 -22.90
N LYS A 657 21.18 12.23 -21.73
CA LYS A 657 22.17 11.93 -20.67
C LYS A 657 22.07 10.51 -20.11
N ASN A 658 20.89 9.88 -20.15
CA ASN A 658 20.68 8.52 -19.64
C ASN A 658 19.46 7.81 -20.28
N PRO A 659 19.46 7.54 -21.60
CA PRO A 659 18.29 7.03 -22.32
C PRO A 659 17.84 5.64 -21.86
N LEU A 660 18.79 4.84 -21.35
CA LEU A 660 18.56 3.48 -20.91
C LEU A 660 18.79 3.31 -19.40
N GLY A 661 18.54 4.33 -18.57
CA GLY A 661 18.95 4.36 -17.15
C GLY A 661 18.72 3.10 -16.32
N ALA A 662 17.64 2.34 -16.56
CA ALA A 662 17.38 1.05 -15.91
C ALA A 662 18.43 -0.05 -16.20
N TRP A 663 19.22 0.10 -17.26
CA TRP A 663 20.36 -0.77 -17.59
C TRP A 663 21.50 -0.59 -16.59
N HIS A 664 21.69 0.63 -16.08
CA HIS A 664 22.79 1.00 -15.19
C HIS A 664 22.49 0.77 -13.70
N ASP A 665 21.32 0.22 -13.34
CA ASP A 665 20.90 -0.09 -11.95
C ASP A 665 21.71 -1.24 -11.28
N GLY A 666 22.89 -1.60 -11.81
CA GLY A 666 23.87 -2.50 -11.18
C GLY A 666 23.58 -4.00 -11.26
N ARG A 667 22.55 -4.44 -12.01
CA ARG A 667 22.20 -5.86 -12.17
C ARG A 667 22.93 -6.57 -13.34
N ASP A 668 23.47 -5.82 -14.30
CA ASP A 668 24.09 -6.36 -15.50
C ASP A 668 25.55 -5.93 -15.62
N GLN A 669 26.42 -6.88 -16.02
CA GLN A 669 27.85 -6.66 -16.29
C GLN A 669 28.15 -6.65 -17.80
N GLY A 670 27.15 -6.40 -18.65
CA GLY A 670 27.26 -6.43 -20.11
C GLY A 670 27.44 -5.04 -20.74
N PRO A 671 27.91 -4.97 -22.00
CA PRO A 671 28.03 -3.72 -22.74
C PRO A 671 26.65 -3.08 -22.96
N ASP A 672 26.63 -1.75 -22.89
CA ASP A 672 25.42 -0.94 -23.05
C ASP A 672 24.80 -1.13 -24.46
N PRO A 673 23.55 -1.62 -24.56
CA PRO A 673 22.88 -1.81 -25.84
C PRO A 673 22.65 -0.50 -26.60
N ALA A 674 22.68 0.67 -25.95
CA ALA A 674 22.59 1.97 -26.63
C ALA A 674 23.69 2.14 -27.69
N ARG A 675 24.88 1.59 -27.45
CA ARG A 675 25.99 1.63 -28.42
C ARG A 675 25.62 0.91 -29.72
N ALA A 676 25.03 -0.29 -29.61
CA ALA A 676 24.59 -1.08 -30.77
C ALA A 676 23.44 -0.40 -31.52
N MET A 677 22.49 0.20 -30.79
CA MET A 677 21.38 0.95 -31.37
C MET A 677 21.87 2.16 -32.17
N ARG A 678 22.76 2.99 -31.58
CA ARG A 678 23.36 4.15 -32.26
C ARG A 678 24.13 3.73 -33.51
N LEU A 679 24.87 2.62 -33.44
CA LEU A 679 25.64 2.11 -34.57
C LEU A 679 24.76 1.74 -35.76
N ILE A 680 23.67 1.01 -35.54
CA ILE A 680 22.74 0.61 -36.61
C ILE A 680 21.94 1.80 -37.15
N LEU A 681 21.58 2.78 -36.32
CA LEU A 681 20.92 4.02 -36.75
C LEU A 681 21.80 4.91 -37.64
N ALA A 682 23.12 4.85 -37.44
CA ALA A 682 24.10 5.55 -38.26
C ALA A 682 24.46 4.77 -39.53
N HIS A 683 24.47 3.43 -39.44
CA HIS A 683 24.96 2.53 -40.49
C HIS A 683 23.97 1.38 -40.77
N PRO A 684 22.77 1.65 -41.31
CA PRO A 684 21.76 0.62 -41.59
C PRO A 684 22.23 -0.42 -42.63
N GLU A 685 23.19 -0.09 -43.47
CA GLU A 685 23.83 -0.98 -44.47
C GLU A 685 24.63 -2.15 -43.85
N ARG A 686 24.83 -2.14 -42.53
CA ARG A 686 25.44 -3.24 -41.78
C ARG A 686 24.49 -4.40 -41.49
N LEU A 687 23.19 -4.22 -41.76
CA LEU A 687 22.17 -5.26 -41.61
C LEU A 687 22.20 -6.23 -42.81
N GLY A 688 22.10 -7.53 -42.51
CA GLY A 688 21.98 -8.59 -43.52
C GLY A 688 20.57 -8.70 -44.12
N PRO A 689 20.24 -9.82 -44.78
CA PRO A 689 18.91 -10.04 -45.36
C PRO A 689 17.79 -9.99 -44.31
N ARG A 690 16.62 -9.43 -44.68
CA ARG A 690 15.43 -9.40 -43.80
C ARG A 690 14.88 -10.81 -43.54
N PRO A 691 14.51 -11.16 -42.29
CA PRO A 691 13.76 -12.38 -41.98
C PRO A 691 12.43 -12.46 -42.73
N LYS A 692 12.04 -13.66 -43.18
CA LYS A 692 10.78 -13.89 -43.94
C LYS A 692 9.54 -13.54 -43.13
N ASP A 693 9.61 -13.70 -41.81
CA ASP A 693 8.57 -13.41 -40.84
C ASP A 693 8.68 -12.01 -40.21
N LEU A 694 9.57 -11.14 -40.69
CA LEU A 694 9.77 -9.79 -40.14
C LEU A 694 8.47 -8.99 -40.03
N VAL A 695 7.66 -8.96 -41.09
CA VAL A 695 6.37 -8.25 -41.11
C VAL A 695 5.43 -8.78 -40.02
N LYS A 696 5.35 -10.11 -39.88
CA LYS A 696 4.52 -10.77 -38.86
C LYS A 696 4.99 -10.39 -37.46
N VAL A 697 6.29 -10.48 -37.21
CA VAL A 697 6.86 -10.22 -35.89
C VAL A 697 6.71 -8.74 -35.52
N LEU A 698 6.95 -7.81 -36.44
CA LEU A 698 6.74 -6.38 -36.18
C LEU A 698 5.26 -6.05 -35.94
N ALA A 699 4.32 -6.77 -36.56
CA ALA A 699 2.89 -6.59 -36.30
C ALA A 699 2.52 -7.04 -34.88
N GLN A 700 3.04 -8.18 -34.44
CA GLN A 700 2.89 -8.64 -33.05
C GLN A 700 3.62 -7.68 -32.08
N MET A 701 4.80 -7.21 -32.49
CA MET A 701 5.55 -6.03 -32.04
C MET A 701 4.66 -4.87 -31.64
N ALA A 702 3.98 -4.36 -32.66
CA ALA A 702 3.16 -3.17 -32.59
C ALA A 702 1.95 -3.38 -31.68
N LEU A 703 1.29 -4.53 -31.76
CA LEU A 703 0.11 -4.86 -30.95
C LEU A 703 0.42 -5.05 -29.46
N ALA A 704 1.49 -5.79 -29.14
CA ALA A 704 1.71 -6.36 -27.80
C ALA A 704 3.15 -6.30 -27.27
N GLY A 705 4.08 -5.67 -28.00
CA GLY A 705 5.45 -5.50 -27.54
C GLY A 705 5.50 -4.68 -26.25
N PRO A 706 6.16 -5.13 -25.16
CA PRO A 706 6.13 -4.43 -23.87
C PRO A 706 6.56 -2.96 -23.94
N ALA A 707 7.63 -2.66 -24.67
CA ALA A 707 8.10 -1.29 -24.86
C ALA A 707 7.13 -0.42 -25.66
N VAL A 708 6.54 -0.98 -26.73
CA VAL A 708 5.55 -0.28 -27.56
C VAL A 708 4.26 -0.02 -26.79
N CYS A 709 3.81 -0.99 -25.98
CA CYS A 709 2.60 -0.84 -25.19
C CYS A 709 2.77 0.21 -24.07
N ALA A 710 3.92 0.16 -23.37
CA ALA A 710 4.25 1.15 -22.35
C ALA A 710 4.37 2.56 -22.93
N LEU A 711 4.97 2.69 -24.12
CA LEU A 711 5.07 3.95 -24.84
C LEU A 711 3.67 4.53 -25.12
N ARG A 712 2.75 3.73 -25.70
CA ARG A 712 1.37 4.16 -25.96
C ARG A 712 0.63 4.57 -24.70
N ALA A 713 0.69 3.75 -23.66
CA ALA A 713 -0.05 4.00 -22.43
C ALA A 713 0.45 5.26 -21.70
N LEU A 714 1.77 5.47 -21.64
CA LEU A 714 2.35 6.70 -21.11
C LEU A 714 1.94 7.92 -21.94
N SER A 715 1.97 7.82 -23.28
CA SER A 715 1.61 8.93 -24.17
C SER A 715 0.14 9.33 -24.10
N ARG A 716 -0.76 8.40 -23.78
CA ARG A 716 -2.19 8.69 -23.57
C ARG A 716 -2.49 9.37 -22.24
N THR A 717 -1.74 8.96 -21.21
CA THR A 717 -2.05 9.31 -19.83
C THR A 717 -1.42 10.65 -19.43
N PHE A 718 -0.22 10.94 -19.93
CA PHE A 718 0.56 12.11 -19.53
C PHE A 718 0.70 13.10 -20.70
N PRO A 719 0.80 14.42 -20.42
CA PRO A 719 1.11 15.39 -21.46
C PRO A 719 2.53 15.16 -21.98
N VAL A 720 2.68 14.93 -23.28
CA VAL A 720 3.95 14.48 -23.90
C VAL A 720 4.69 15.51 -24.74
N VAL A 721 4.06 16.64 -25.08
CA VAL A 721 4.65 17.64 -25.99
C VAL A 721 6.00 18.12 -25.45
N GLY A 722 7.08 17.86 -26.21
CA GLY A 722 8.45 18.21 -25.84
C GLY A 722 9.12 17.29 -24.81
N LEU A 723 8.48 16.17 -24.46
CA LEU A 723 8.93 15.19 -23.47
C LEU A 723 9.12 13.79 -24.05
N GLU A 724 9.17 13.67 -25.37
CA GLU A 724 9.26 12.40 -26.12
C GLU A 724 10.46 11.54 -25.66
N PRO A 725 11.67 12.08 -25.42
CA PRO A 725 12.79 11.30 -24.88
C PRO A 725 12.52 10.72 -23.48
N ALA A 726 11.79 11.45 -22.63
CA ALA A 726 11.46 11.00 -21.28
C ALA A 726 10.45 9.85 -21.32
N VAL A 727 9.43 9.93 -22.18
CA VAL A 727 8.44 8.86 -22.39
C VAL A 727 9.13 7.61 -22.91
N ARG A 728 9.99 7.71 -23.93
CA ARG A 728 10.75 6.56 -24.47
C ARG A 728 11.62 5.90 -23.39
N SER A 729 12.31 6.69 -22.57
CA SER A 729 13.15 6.18 -21.48
C SER A 729 12.33 5.46 -20.40
N ALA A 730 11.16 6.00 -20.03
CA ALA A 730 10.23 5.36 -19.11
C ALA A 730 9.64 4.06 -19.70
N ALA A 731 9.27 4.05 -20.98
CA ALA A 731 8.79 2.87 -21.68
C ALA A 731 9.85 1.75 -21.76
N PHE A 732 11.11 2.10 -22.03
CA PHE A 732 12.24 1.17 -21.97
C PHE A 732 12.39 0.58 -20.57
N LYS A 733 12.29 1.41 -19.52
CA LYS A 733 12.36 0.96 -18.11
C LYS A 733 11.24 -0.04 -17.77
N VAL A 734 10.01 0.21 -18.24
CA VAL A 734 8.89 -0.73 -18.09
C VAL A 734 9.17 -2.05 -18.81
N ALA A 735 9.64 -2.00 -20.06
CA ALA A 735 9.98 -3.18 -20.84
C ALA A 735 11.09 -4.02 -20.19
N ARG A 736 12.07 -3.36 -19.56
CA ARG A 736 13.10 -4.02 -18.72
C ARG A 736 12.51 -4.71 -17.49
N GLY A 737 11.47 -4.12 -16.90
CA GLY A 737 10.65 -4.78 -15.89
C GLY A 737 10.05 -6.09 -16.39
N PHE A 738 9.43 -6.08 -17.58
CA PHE A 738 8.86 -7.28 -18.20
C PHE A 738 9.91 -8.33 -18.54
N GLN A 739 11.06 -7.92 -19.07
CA GLN A 739 12.18 -8.84 -19.29
C GLN A 739 12.62 -9.49 -17.98
N THR A 740 12.67 -8.74 -16.88
CA THR A 740 12.98 -9.29 -15.56
C THR A 740 11.90 -10.26 -15.09
N LEU A 741 10.62 -9.93 -15.28
CA LEU A 741 9.48 -10.82 -14.98
C LEU A 741 9.59 -12.13 -15.76
N PHE A 742 9.74 -12.07 -17.09
CA PHE A 742 9.84 -13.26 -17.95
C PHE A 742 11.10 -14.07 -17.70
N ASN A 743 12.15 -13.50 -17.12
CA ASN A 743 13.34 -14.24 -16.68
C ASN A 743 13.17 -14.93 -15.33
N GLN A 744 12.07 -14.71 -14.60
CA GLN A 744 11.77 -15.45 -13.38
C GLN A 744 11.48 -16.93 -13.71
N ASN A 745 11.83 -17.82 -12.78
CA ASN A 745 11.77 -19.27 -12.98
C ASN A 745 10.36 -19.78 -13.28
N ASP A 746 9.40 -19.39 -12.44
CA ASP A 746 7.98 -19.70 -12.57
C ASP A 746 7.39 -19.08 -13.84
N ALA A 747 7.72 -17.81 -14.12
CA ALA A 747 7.27 -17.15 -15.35
C ALA A 747 7.78 -17.83 -16.62
N THR A 748 9.04 -18.29 -16.62
CA THR A 748 9.62 -19.03 -17.74
C THR A 748 8.88 -20.31 -18.02
N VAL A 749 8.58 -21.07 -16.96
CA VAL A 749 7.82 -22.31 -17.07
C VAL A 749 6.41 -22.05 -17.59
N VAL A 750 5.72 -21.05 -17.06
CA VAL A 750 4.37 -20.64 -17.50
C VAL A 750 4.34 -20.33 -19.01
N VAL A 751 5.25 -19.48 -19.48
CA VAL A 751 5.30 -19.05 -20.89
C VAL A 751 5.64 -20.23 -21.82
N GLN A 752 6.57 -21.10 -21.42
CA GLN A 752 6.92 -22.31 -22.19
C GLN A 752 5.77 -23.31 -22.29
N LEU A 753 5.00 -23.48 -21.21
CA LEU A 753 3.83 -24.35 -21.18
C LEU A 753 2.67 -23.80 -22.01
N ALA A 754 2.49 -22.47 -22.04
CA ALA A 754 1.46 -21.82 -22.83
C ALA A 754 1.73 -21.92 -24.34
N TYR A 755 3.00 -21.85 -24.77
CA TYR A 755 3.38 -21.79 -26.20
C TYR A 755 4.44 -22.81 -26.61
N PRO A 756 4.21 -24.13 -26.44
CA PRO A 756 5.22 -25.17 -26.67
C PRO A 756 5.62 -25.34 -28.14
N ARG A 757 4.78 -24.86 -29.08
CA ARG A 757 5.00 -24.92 -30.54
C ARG A 757 5.92 -23.82 -31.06
N ILE A 758 6.10 -22.73 -30.32
CA ILE A 758 7.02 -21.65 -30.69
C ILE A 758 8.41 -22.05 -30.17
N SER A 759 9.42 -22.14 -31.04
CA SER A 759 10.76 -22.59 -30.68
C SER A 759 11.56 -21.55 -29.88
N THR A 760 11.26 -20.26 -30.07
CA THR A 760 12.03 -19.14 -29.54
C THR A 760 11.34 -18.48 -28.36
N TYR A 761 12.01 -18.41 -27.21
CA TYR A 761 11.39 -17.96 -25.94
C TYR A 761 10.88 -16.51 -25.95
N TRP A 762 11.61 -15.57 -26.56
CA TRP A 762 11.14 -14.17 -26.59
C TRP A 762 9.89 -13.99 -27.46
N LEU A 763 9.69 -14.82 -28.49
CA LEU A 763 8.45 -14.88 -29.27
C LEU A 763 7.30 -15.52 -28.48
N GLN A 764 7.59 -16.51 -27.61
CA GLN A 764 6.60 -17.02 -26.66
C GLN A 764 6.15 -15.93 -25.68
N ALA A 765 7.08 -15.15 -25.15
CA ALA A 765 6.78 -14.03 -24.25
C ALA A 765 5.94 -12.94 -24.95
N LEU A 766 6.21 -12.66 -26.24
CA LEU A 766 5.40 -11.76 -27.04
C LEU A 766 3.97 -12.28 -27.28
N ALA A 767 3.82 -13.58 -27.59
CA ALA A 767 2.51 -14.21 -27.73
C ALA A 767 1.72 -14.15 -26.39
N TYR A 768 2.40 -14.42 -25.28
CA TYR A 768 1.82 -14.30 -23.93
C TYR A 768 1.33 -12.87 -23.65
N ALA A 769 2.12 -11.85 -24.01
CA ALA A 769 1.75 -10.45 -23.86
C ALA A 769 0.51 -10.08 -24.70
N ARG A 770 0.41 -10.60 -25.93
CA ARG A 770 -0.74 -10.38 -26.81
C ARG A 770 -2.01 -10.99 -26.25
N ASP A 771 -1.96 -12.27 -25.90
CA ASP A 771 -3.13 -13.01 -25.43
C ASP A 771 -3.60 -12.49 -24.05
N GLY A 772 -2.67 -11.97 -23.26
CA GLY A 772 -2.93 -11.27 -21.99
C GLY A 772 -3.31 -9.80 -22.09
N ASN A 773 -3.61 -9.28 -23.30
CA ASN A 773 -4.08 -7.91 -23.53
C ASN A 773 -3.17 -6.84 -22.91
N LEU A 774 -1.84 -6.96 -23.08
CA LEU A 774 -0.87 -6.11 -22.39
C LEU A 774 -1.12 -4.61 -22.56
N GLN A 775 -1.60 -4.16 -23.73
CA GLN A 775 -1.95 -2.75 -23.92
C GLN A 775 -3.01 -2.28 -22.93
N ALA A 776 -4.15 -2.98 -22.85
CA ALA A 776 -5.26 -2.59 -22.00
C ALA A 776 -4.87 -2.61 -20.52
N VAL A 777 -4.06 -3.60 -20.11
CA VAL A 777 -3.52 -3.69 -18.75
C VAL A 777 -2.68 -2.46 -18.39
N LEU A 778 -1.83 -2.00 -19.31
CA LEU A 778 -0.99 -0.83 -19.07
C LEU A 778 -1.78 0.48 -19.12
N ASP A 779 -2.71 0.67 -20.06
CA ASP A 779 -3.59 1.85 -20.11
C ASP A 779 -4.35 2.00 -18.79
N GLU A 780 -4.97 0.92 -18.32
CA GLU A 780 -5.71 0.84 -17.06
C GLU A 780 -4.83 1.12 -15.84
N HIS A 781 -3.62 0.56 -15.80
CA HIS A 781 -2.74 0.76 -14.67
C HIS A 781 -2.14 2.18 -14.64
N PHE A 782 -1.76 2.74 -15.80
CA PHE A 782 -1.22 4.10 -15.86
C PHE A 782 -2.26 5.15 -15.50
N HIS A 783 -3.53 4.97 -15.88
CA HIS A 783 -4.64 5.81 -15.42
C HIS A 783 -4.72 5.88 -13.88
N LEU A 784 -4.58 4.75 -13.19
CA LEU A 784 -4.57 4.72 -11.72
C LEU A 784 -3.31 5.38 -11.15
N LEU A 785 -2.16 5.17 -11.78
CA LEU A 785 -0.89 5.77 -11.36
C LEU A 785 -0.87 7.29 -11.58
N SER A 786 -1.50 7.82 -12.63
CA SER A 786 -1.51 9.25 -12.90
C SER A 786 -2.24 10.02 -11.81
N ASP A 787 -3.35 9.49 -11.28
CA ASP A 787 -4.08 10.09 -10.16
C ASP A 787 -3.21 10.08 -8.89
N ALA A 788 -2.52 8.97 -8.61
CA ALA A 788 -1.66 8.84 -7.43
C ALA A 788 -0.39 9.72 -7.50
N ILE A 789 0.29 9.78 -8.65
CA ILE A 789 1.56 10.50 -8.83
C ILE A 789 1.33 12.01 -8.97
N SER A 790 0.18 12.44 -9.51
CA SER A 790 -0.14 13.86 -9.68
C SER A 790 -0.11 14.66 -8.38
N LEU A 791 -0.25 14.00 -7.22
CA LEU A 791 -0.22 14.64 -5.91
C LEU A 791 1.19 15.04 -5.45
N ASP A 792 2.23 14.32 -5.90
CA ASP A 792 3.56 14.39 -5.28
C ASP A 792 4.68 14.86 -6.24
N SER A 793 4.37 15.21 -7.49
CA SER A 793 5.36 15.40 -8.57
C SER A 793 5.85 16.84 -8.75
N LYS A 794 7.12 17.02 -9.14
CA LYS A 794 7.73 18.35 -9.44
C LYS A 794 7.50 18.85 -10.88
N GLY A 795 6.71 18.16 -11.68
CA GLY A 795 6.41 18.53 -13.07
C GLY A 795 6.11 17.32 -13.97
N PRO A 796 5.72 17.53 -15.24
CA PRO A 796 5.28 16.44 -16.14
C PRO A 796 6.36 15.37 -16.41
N ALA A 797 7.62 15.76 -16.62
CA ALA A 797 8.72 14.82 -16.86
C ALA A 797 8.97 13.91 -15.63
N ASP A 798 8.86 14.46 -14.42
CA ASP A 798 8.98 13.70 -13.18
C ASP A 798 7.82 12.70 -13.01
N ARG A 799 6.58 13.08 -13.39
CA ARG A 799 5.43 12.17 -13.38
C ARG A 799 5.66 10.96 -14.26
N ILE A 800 6.12 11.17 -15.49
CA ILE A 800 6.42 10.10 -16.47
C ILE A 800 7.51 9.16 -15.93
N ARG A 801 8.59 9.73 -15.39
CA ARG A 801 9.69 8.96 -14.78
C ARG A 801 9.20 8.11 -13.61
N ARG A 802 8.44 8.70 -12.68
CA ARG A 802 7.88 8.00 -11.50
C ARG A 802 6.88 6.93 -11.90
N ALA A 803 6.09 7.14 -12.94
CA ALA A 803 5.15 6.16 -13.46
C ALA A 803 5.89 4.93 -14.00
N GLY A 804 6.94 5.13 -14.81
CA GLY A 804 7.81 4.05 -15.27
C GLY A 804 8.51 3.31 -14.12
N GLU A 805 8.95 4.04 -13.09
CA GLU A 805 9.56 3.47 -11.88
C GLU A 805 8.60 2.63 -11.04
N ALA A 806 7.35 3.06 -10.89
CA ALA A 806 6.34 2.32 -10.15
C ALA A 806 6.08 0.94 -10.78
N VAL A 807 5.88 0.90 -12.11
CA VAL A 807 5.66 -0.35 -12.85
C VAL A 807 6.91 -1.24 -12.83
N TYR A 808 8.11 -0.66 -13.04
CA TYR A 808 9.37 -1.40 -12.93
C TYR A 808 9.60 -1.98 -11.51
N GLY A 809 9.30 -1.22 -10.47
CA GLY A 809 9.39 -1.66 -9.08
C GLY A 809 8.47 -2.85 -8.79
N ALA A 810 7.23 -2.80 -9.28
CA ALA A 810 6.27 -3.89 -9.16
C ALA A 810 6.74 -5.17 -9.88
N LEU A 811 7.21 -5.05 -11.12
CA LEU A 811 7.69 -6.18 -11.94
C LEU A 811 9.00 -6.81 -11.41
N THR A 812 9.83 -6.01 -10.72
CA THR A 812 11.15 -6.44 -10.24
C THR A 812 11.24 -6.70 -8.74
N LEU A 813 10.08 -6.84 -8.07
CA LEU A 813 10.01 -7.15 -6.64
C LEU A 813 10.85 -8.39 -6.30
N ARG A 814 11.75 -8.23 -5.32
CA ARG A 814 12.61 -9.32 -4.86
C ARG A 814 11.77 -10.39 -4.19
N ARG A 815 11.97 -11.65 -4.62
CA ARG A 815 11.33 -12.83 -4.00
C ARG A 815 11.51 -12.82 -2.47
N ALA A 816 10.46 -13.18 -1.74
CA ALA A 816 10.58 -13.53 -0.33
C ALA A 816 10.82 -15.03 -0.21
N THR A 817 11.49 -15.45 0.86
CA THR A 817 11.73 -16.86 1.16
C THR A 817 11.33 -17.15 2.60
N VAL A 818 10.47 -18.13 2.81
CA VAL A 818 10.12 -18.65 4.13
C VAL A 818 10.97 -19.90 4.39
N GLN A 819 11.70 -19.92 5.52
CA GLN A 819 12.58 -21.02 5.86
C GLN A 819 11.83 -22.06 6.69
N VAL A 820 11.70 -23.28 6.16
CA VAL A 820 11.10 -24.42 6.85
C VAL A 820 12.23 -25.33 7.35
N SER A 821 12.38 -25.41 8.67
CA SER A 821 13.58 -25.97 9.32
C SER A 821 13.31 -27.27 10.08
N GLY A 822 12.05 -27.62 10.36
CA GLY A 822 11.74 -28.69 11.28
C GLY A 822 12.31 -28.44 12.70
N LEU A 823 12.52 -29.52 13.45
CA LEU A 823 12.99 -29.47 14.85
C LEU A 823 14.36 -30.16 15.09
N GLU A 824 14.98 -30.76 14.07
CA GLU A 824 16.19 -31.57 14.22
C GLU A 824 17.48 -30.81 13.81
N ARG A 825 18.49 -30.82 14.70
CA ARG A 825 19.88 -30.45 14.38
C ARG A 825 20.66 -31.74 14.06
N ARG A 826 21.25 -31.87 12.86
CA ARG A 826 22.14 -32.99 12.54
C ARG A 826 23.53 -32.75 13.15
N ARG A 827 24.22 -33.79 13.62
CA ARG A 827 25.60 -33.66 14.13
C ARG A 827 26.51 -33.15 13.01
N GLY A 828 27.24 -32.05 13.26
CA GLY A 828 28.33 -31.55 12.40
C GLY A 828 27.95 -30.64 11.22
N SER A 829 26.67 -30.50 10.87
CA SER A 829 26.20 -29.53 9.87
C SER A 829 24.94 -28.83 10.39
N GLY A 830 24.81 -27.52 10.15
CA GLY A 830 23.66 -26.72 10.60
C GLY A 830 22.28 -27.29 10.23
N ILE A 831 21.22 -26.66 10.74
CA ILE A 831 19.82 -27.03 10.48
C ILE A 831 19.59 -27.09 8.96
N GLN A 832 19.18 -28.25 8.42
CA GLN A 832 18.81 -28.35 7.01
C GLN A 832 17.45 -27.69 6.80
N SER A 833 17.43 -26.45 6.33
CA SER A 833 16.20 -25.75 5.98
C SER A 833 15.90 -25.85 4.48
N VAL A 834 14.62 -25.94 4.15
CA VAL A 834 14.14 -25.71 2.77
C VAL A 834 13.56 -24.31 2.73
N GLY A 835 14.11 -23.48 1.85
CA GLY A 835 13.60 -22.13 1.60
C GLY A 835 12.47 -22.15 0.58
N LEU A 836 11.22 -22.03 1.05
CA LEU A 836 10.04 -21.94 0.21
C LEU A 836 9.94 -20.55 -0.42
N ARG A 837 9.90 -20.50 -1.74
CA ARG A 837 9.88 -19.26 -2.52
C ARG A 837 8.46 -18.71 -2.53
N CYS A 838 8.32 -17.47 -2.08
CA CYS A 838 7.03 -16.78 -2.01
C CYS A 838 6.98 -15.72 -3.11
N ARG A 839 6.11 -15.94 -4.11
CA ARG A 839 5.89 -15.03 -5.25
C ARG A 839 4.41 -14.83 -5.56
N HIS A 840 3.65 -15.92 -5.57
CA HIS A 840 2.21 -15.86 -5.83
C HIS A 840 1.46 -15.26 -4.64
N ALA A 841 1.88 -15.64 -3.43
CA ALA A 841 1.38 -15.09 -2.17
C ALA A 841 2.55 -14.49 -1.36
N LEU A 842 2.31 -13.35 -0.70
CA LEU A 842 3.31 -12.65 0.12
C LEU A 842 2.76 -12.21 1.47
N ARG A 843 3.65 -12.19 2.46
CA ARG A 843 3.40 -11.65 3.80
C ARG A 843 3.58 -10.13 3.75
N PHE A 844 2.68 -9.40 4.39
CA PHE A 844 2.78 -7.97 4.62
C PHE A 844 3.00 -7.69 6.11
N ALA A 845 4.26 -7.55 6.52
CA ALA A 845 4.66 -7.25 7.90
C ALA A 845 6.04 -6.60 7.96
N GLU A 846 6.25 -5.68 8.91
CA GLU A 846 7.54 -5.03 9.15
C GLU A 846 8.64 -6.08 9.33
N ILE A 847 9.67 -6.01 8.49
CA ILE A 847 10.92 -6.73 8.66
C ILE A 847 11.94 -5.66 9.04
N LYS A 848 12.41 -5.70 10.29
CA LYS A 848 13.51 -4.84 10.72
C LYS A 848 14.78 -5.36 10.04
N ASP A 849 15.17 -4.75 8.92
CA ASP A 849 16.50 -4.95 8.37
C ASP A 849 17.55 -4.37 9.35
N ALA A 850 18.76 -4.92 9.36
CA ALA A 850 19.86 -4.47 10.23
C ALA A 850 20.23 -2.98 10.04
N THR A 851 19.83 -2.40 8.91
CA THR A 851 19.97 -0.98 8.54
C THR A 851 18.75 -0.13 8.88
N GLY A 852 17.70 -0.69 9.50
CA GLY A 852 16.49 0.05 9.90
C GLY A 852 15.60 0.53 8.75
N GLY A 853 15.75 -0.01 7.54
CA GLY A 853 15.06 0.47 6.34
C GLY A 853 13.58 0.09 6.24
N VAL A 854 12.71 1.10 6.18
CA VAL A 854 11.25 1.03 5.91
C VAL A 854 10.92 0.55 4.47
N SER A 855 11.91 0.44 3.60
CA SER A 855 11.78 0.33 2.13
C SER A 855 11.02 -0.91 1.60
N ARG A 856 11.02 -2.06 2.31
CA ARG A 856 10.44 -3.29 1.74
C ARG A 856 8.91 -3.31 1.74
N LEU A 857 8.26 -2.64 2.71
CA LEU A 857 6.79 -2.64 2.80
C LEU A 857 6.15 -1.89 1.64
N ASP A 858 6.68 -0.71 1.31
CA ASP A 858 6.17 0.07 0.17
C ASP A 858 6.36 -0.65 -1.15
N ALA A 859 7.47 -1.36 -1.35
CA ALA A 859 7.69 -2.18 -2.54
C ALA A 859 6.66 -3.33 -2.66
N VAL A 860 6.36 -4.02 -1.56
CA VAL A 860 5.35 -5.11 -1.56
C VAL A 860 3.94 -4.55 -1.80
N ARG A 861 3.58 -3.43 -1.16
CA ARG A 861 2.30 -2.74 -1.40
C ARG A 861 2.19 -2.30 -2.85
N GLY A 862 3.21 -1.64 -3.40
CA GLY A 862 3.24 -1.19 -4.79
C GLY A 862 3.05 -2.35 -5.77
N ALA A 863 3.69 -3.49 -5.53
CA ALA A 863 3.51 -4.68 -6.35
C ALA A 863 2.09 -5.27 -6.22
N PHE A 864 1.51 -5.36 -5.01
CA PHE A 864 0.13 -5.83 -4.85
C PHE A 864 -0.90 -4.88 -5.49
N ASN A 865 -0.63 -3.57 -5.48
CA ASN A 865 -1.46 -2.55 -6.14
C ASN A 865 -1.21 -2.42 -7.65
N SER A 866 -0.38 -3.29 -8.22
CA SER A 866 -0.20 -3.43 -9.67
C SER A 866 -1.01 -4.64 -10.19
N PRO A 867 -1.20 -4.81 -11.51
CA PRO A 867 -1.85 -6.01 -12.04
C PRO A 867 -1.01 -7.28 -11.85
N PHE A 868 0.28 -7.16 -11.49
CA PHE A 868 1.21 -8.28 -11.39
C PHE A 868 1.14 -9.00 -10.03
N ARG A 869 1.83 -10.14 -9.91
CA ARG A 869 1.99 -10.87 -8.64
C ARG A 869 2.64 -9.98 -7.55
N PRO A 870 2.29 -10.15 -6.26
CA PRO A 870 1.47 -11.21 -5.69
C PRO A 870 -0.04 -11.03 -5.94
N PHE A 871 -0.76 -12.15 -6.02
CA PHE A 871 -2.22 -12.18 -6.07
C PHE A 871 -2.83 -12.35 -4.67
N ILE A 872 -2.12 -12.96 -3.74
CA ILE A 872 -2.56 -13.03 -2.34
C ILE A 872 -1.60 -12.23 -1.46
N LEU A 873 -2.14 -11.29 -0.69
CA LEU A 873 -1.40 -10.55 0.32
C LEU A 873 -1.97 -10.87 1.69
N ALA A 874 -1.18 -11.51 2.55
CA ALA A 874 -1.58 -11.83 3.90
C ALA A 874 -0.96 -10.85 4.90
N SER A 875 -1.79 -10.20 5.72
CA SER A 875 -1.36 -9.22 6.71
C SER A 875 -1.98 -9.48 8.08
N THR A 876 -1.41 -8.83 9.10
CA THR A 876 -1.98 -8.72 10.44
C THR A 876 -2.53 -7.31 10.64
N THR A 877 -2.61 -6.84 11.89
CA THR A 877 -2.90 -5.44 12.26
C THR A 877 -2.06 -4.40 11.50
N VAL A 878 -0.86 -4.75 11.02
CA VAL A 878 0.02 -3.85 10.25
C VAL A 878 -0.65 -3.32 8.98
N GLY A 879 -1.44 -4.15 8.28
CA GLY A 879 -2.14 -3.76 7.06
C GLY A 879 -3.56 -3.24 7.29
N GLN A 880 -4.06 -3.24 8.53
CA GLN A 880 -5.46 -2.91 8.85
C GLN A 880 -5.75 -1.41 8.83
N GLU A 881 -4.72 -0.56 8.92
CA GLU A 881 -4.84 0.89 9.07
C GLU A 881 -3.87 1.66 8.15
N GLY A 882 -4.17 2.92 7.84
CA GLY A 882 -3.31 3.83 7.05
C GLY A 882 -2.95 3.46 5.60
N LEU A 883 -3.31 2.28 5.06
CA LEU A 883 -2.85 1.81 3.75
C LEU A 883 -3.98 1.50 2.75
N ASP A 884 -3.64 1.58 1.46
CA ASP A 884 -4.51 1.33 0.30
C ASP A 884 -4.15 0.02 -0.41
N PHE A 885 -5.17 -0.80 -0.71
CA PHE A 885 -5.00 -2.09 -1.40
C PHE A 885 -6.04 -2.35 -2.52
N HIS A 886 -6.78 -1.31 -2.93
CA HIS A 886 -7.93 -1.36 -3.85
C HIS A 886 -7.67 -1.44 -5.37
N PRO A 887 -6.54 -1.00 -5.94
CA PRO A 887 -6.40 -0.85 -7.39
C PRO A 887 -6.77 -2.11 -8.18
N TRP A 888 -6.25 -3.27 -7.80
CA TRP A 888 -6.46 -4.55 -8.49
C TRP A 888 -7.04 -5.63 -7.57
N CYS A 889 -7.64 -5.23 -6.44
CA CYS A 889 -8.23 -6.14 -5.47
C CYS A 889 -9.57 -5.58 -4.99
N HIS A 890 -10.60 -6.42 -5.01
CA HIS A 890 -11.90 -6.12 -4.41
C HIS A 890 -12.40 -7.24 -3.50
N ALA A 891 -11.52 -8.12 -3.02
CA ALA A 891 -11.87 -9.23 -2.16
C ALA A 891 -11.02 -9.26 -0.88
N VAL A 892 -11.68 -9.23 0.27
CA VAL A 892 -11.08 -9.30 1.60
C VAL A 892 -11.46 -10.60 2.28
N VAL A 893 -10.45 -11.36 2.71
CA VAL A 893 -10.62 -12.61 3.46
C VAL A 893 -10.40 -12.32 4.94
N HIS A 894 -11.45 -12.47 5.74
CA HIS A 894 -11.38 -12.37 7.19
C HIS A 894 -10.94 -13.72 7.77
N TRP A 895 -9.63 -13.99 7.72
CA TRP A 895 -9.05 -15.25 8.19
C TRP A 895 -9.36 -15.56 9.65
N ASN A 896 -9.49 -14.50 10.45
CA ASN A 896 -10.09 -14.51 11.77
C ASN A 896 -11.16 -13.41 11.80
N LEU A 897 -12.26 -13.68 12.52
CA LEU A 897 -13.31 -12.67 12.68
C LEU A 897 -12.76 -11.42 13.38
N PRO A 898 -13.09 -10.21 12.88
CA PRO A 898 -12.80 -8.99 13.61
C PRO A 898 -13.61 -8.95 14.90
N ARG A 899 -13.11 -8.23 15.90
CA ARG A 899 -13.74 -8.18 17.22
C ARG A 899 -14.98 -7.30 17.24
N THR A 900 -15.07 -6.39 16.27
CA THR A 900 -16.07 -5.32 16.24
C THR A 900 -16.50 -5.00 14.80
N PRO A 901 -17.71 -4.47 14.59
CA PRO A 901 -18.17 -4.06 13.25
C PRO A 901 -17.29 -2.97 12.61
N VAL A 902 -16.65 -2.15 13.43
CA VAL A 902 -15.73 -1.10 12.96
C VAL A 902 -14.45 -1.69 12.36
N GLU A 903 -13.85 -2.67 13.03
CA GLU A 903 -12.67 -3.36 12.49
C GLU A 903 -13.01 -4.06 11.16
N LEU A 904 -14.24 -4.57 11.03
CA LEU A 904 -14.75 -5.14 9.80
C LEU A 904 -14.78 -4.09 8.67
N GLU A 905 -15.44 -2.95 8.89
CA GLU A 905 -15.52 -1.84 7.93
C GLU A 905 -14.14 -1.24 7.60
N GLN A 906 -13.22 -1.16 8.58
CA GLN A 906 -11.84 -0.68 8.34
C GLN A 906 -11.01 -1.62 7.48
N ARG A 907 -11.21 -2.95 7.61
CA ARG A 907 -10.56 -3.97 6.77
C ARG A 907 -11.10 -3.92 5.34
N GLU A 908 -12.42 -3.79 5.18
CA GLU A 908 -13.07 -3.65 3.87
C GLU A 908 -12.72 -2.33 3.18
N GLY A 909 -12.68 -1.26 3.96
CA GLY A 909 -12.25 0.07 3.53
C GLY A 909 -10.80 0.12 3.04
N ARG A 910 -10.05 -0.99 3.01
CA ARG A 910 -8.74 -1.10 2.34
C ARG A 910 -8.85 -1.36 0.83
N VAL A 911 -9.92 -2.06 0.43
CA VAL A 911 -10.22 -2.37 -0.98
C VAL A 911 -11.38 -1.55 -1.51
N HIS A 912 -12.32 -1.14 -0.66
CA HIS A 912 -13.47 -0.33 -1.06
C HIS A 912 -13.09 1.16 -1.07
N ARG A 913 -12.39 1.61 -2.11
CA ARG A 913 -11.85 2.97 -2.26
C ARG A 913 -12.01 3.53 -3.67
N TYR A 914 -11.60 4.78 -3.84
CA TYR A 914 -11.58 5.52 -5.10
C TYR A 914 -11.10 4.67 -6.29
N LYS A 915 -11.92 4.58 -7.34
CA LYS A 915 -11.69 3.80 -8.57
C LYS A 915 -11.26 2.34 -8.30
N GLY A 916 -11.75 1.74 -7.23
CA GLY A 916 -11.49 0.33 -6.90
C GLY A 916 -11.85 -0.61 -8.07
N GLN A 917 -11.28 -1.82 -8.07
CA GLN A 917 -11.45 -2.74 -9.19
C GLN A 917 -12.93 -3.05 -9.52
N ALA A 918 -13.79 -3.22 -8.51
CA ALA A 918 -15.22 -3.48 -8.73
C ALA A 918 -15.91 -2.35 -9.50
N VAL A 919 -15.67 -1.09 -9.12
CA VAL A 919 -16.17 0.10 -9.83
C VAL A 919 -15.71 0.08 -11.29
N ARG A 920 -14.43 -0.18 -11.54
CA ARG A 920 -13.87 -0.17 -12.90
C ARG A 920 -14.46 -1.26 -13.77
N LEU A 921 -14.70 -2.45 -13.21
CA LEU A 921 -15.41 -3.53 -13.89
C LEU A 921 -16.86 -3.14 -14.25
N ASN A 922 -17.56 -2.44 -13.36
CA ASN A 922 -18.94 -1.99 -13.60
C ASN A 922 -18.98 -0.88 -14.66
N VAL A 923 -18.07 0.09 -14.60
CA VAL A 923 -17.94 1.14 -15.61
C VAL A 923 -17.61 0.53 -16.98
N ALA A 924 -16.69 -0.44 -17.04
CA ALA A 924 -16.37 -1.13 -18.29
C ALA A 924 -17.55 -1.96 -18.82
N ALA A 925 -18.33 -2.59 -17.94
CA ALA A 925 -19.51 -3.36 -18.33
C ALA A 925 -20.66 -2.47 -18.84
N ALA A 926 -20.85 -1.27 -18.26
CA ALA A 926 -21.94 -0.37 -18.63
C ALA A 926 -21.70 0.36 -19.96
N PHE A 927 -20.47 0.81 -20.24
CA PHE A 927 -20.17 1.61 -21.43
C PHE A 927 -19.36 0.87 -22.49
N GLY A 928 -18.57 -0.13 -22.10
CA GLY A 928 -17.77 -0.94 -23.01
C GLY A 928 -16.83 -0.14 -23.90
N LEU A 929 -16.46 -0.74 -25.04
CA LEU A 929 -15.71 -0.05 -26.10
C LEU A 929 -16.61 0.82 -26.98
N GLU A 930 -17.92 0.55 -27.03
CA GLU A 930 -18.91 1.34 -27.79
C GLU A 930 -19.01 2.77 -27.25
N GLY A 931 -18.96 2.95 -25.93
CA GLY A 931 -18.91 4.29 -25.30
C GLY A 931 -17.67 5.11 -25.71
N LEU A 932 -16.64 4.45 -26.25
CA LEU A 932 -15.45 5.10 -26.81
C LEU A 932 -15.54 5.35 -28.32
N SER A 933 -16.58 4.82 -28.99
CA SER A 933 -16.83 4.96 -30.42
C SER A 933 -17.64 6.24 -30.70
N GLY A 934 -16.98 7.42 -30.71
CA GLY A 934 -17.67 8.72 -30.94
C GLY A 934 -16.74 9.93 -31.10
N ARG A 935 -17.27 11.05 -31.62
CA ARG A 935 -16.57 12.29 -32.04
C ARG A 935 -15.39 12.67 -31.12
N GLY A 936 -14.18 12.69 -31.68
CA GLY A 936 -12.99 13.30 -31.04
C GLY A 936 -12.01 12.34 -30.36
N MET A 937 -12.27 11.03 -30.33
CA MET A 937 -11.29 10.03 -29.89
C MET A 937 -10.15 9.88 -30.92
N ASN A 938 -9.15 10.76 -30.84
CA ASN A 938 -7.84 10.46 -31.40
C ASN A 938 -7.17 9.43 -30.47
N GLY A 939 -6.47 8.41 -30.99
CA GLY A 939 -5.86 7.30 -30.21
C GLY A 939 -4.81 7.69 -29.14
N LEU A 940 -4.71 8.98 -28.82
CA LEU A 940 -3.89 9.64 -27.81
C LEU A 940 -4.67 10.05 -26.55
N ILE A 941 -5.98 9.79 -26.46
CA ILE A 941 -6.77 10.06 -25.25
C ILE A 941 -6.74 8.84 -24.32
N ASP A 942 -6.67 9.10 -23.02
CA ASP A 942 -6.83 8.09 -21.97
C ASP A 942 -8.27 7.52 -21.98
N PRO A 943 -8.46 6.23 -22.34
CA PRO A 943 -9.78 5.62 -22.46
C PRO A 943 -10.52 5.59 -21.12
N TRP A 944 -9.82 5.39 -20.01
CA TRP A 944 -10.44 5.31 -18.69
C TRP A 944 -10.96 6.65 -18.23
N ARG A 945 -10.24 7.74 -18.53
CA ARG A 945 -10.74 9.09 -18.27
C ARG A 945 -12.10 9.30 -18.94
N ARG A 946 -12.24 8.96 -20.23
CA ARG A 946 -13.50 9.13 -20.96
C ARG A 946 -14.63 8.25 -20.40
N LEU A 947 -14.33 6.99 -20.05
CA LEU A 947 -15.32 6.10 -19.43
C LEU A 947 -15.83 6.63 -18.09
N PHE A 948 -14.93 7.17 -17.26
CA PHE A 948 -15.32 7.78 -15.99
C PHE A 948 -16.11 9.09 -16.18
N GLU A 949 -15.85 9.86 -17.23
CA GLU A 949 -16.66 11.03 -17.61
C GLU A 949 -18.09 10.60 -18.01
N LEU A 950 -18.23 9.58 -18.87
CA LEU A 950 -19.54 9.01 -19.24
C LEU A 950 -20.30 8.45 -18.04
N ALA A 951 -19.60 7.76 -17.13
CA ALA A 951 -20.20 7.23 -15.92
C ALA A 951 -20.68 8.33 -14.96
N ALA A 952 -19.97 9.47 -14.90
CA ALA A 952 -20.42 10.64 -14.14
C ALA A 952 -21.61 11.35 -14.79
N GLU A 953 -21.67 11.40 -16.13
CA GLU A 953 -22.81 11.93 -16.88
C GLU A 953 -24.08 11.09 -16.68
N ALA A 954 -23.94 9.78 -16.45
CA ALA A 954 -25.06 8.86 -16.22
C ALA A 954 -25.66 8.91 -14.80
N GLU A 955 -24.89 9.30 -13.77
CA GLU A 955 -25.36 9.45 -12.39
C GLU A 955 -25.04 10.84 -11.81
N PRO A 956 -25.58 11.95 -12.37
CA PRO A 956 -25.21 13.31 -12.00
C PRO A 956 -25.58 13.71 -10.57
N ASP A 957 -26.59 13.04 -10.00
CA ASP A 957 -27.10 13.29 -8.66
C ASP A 957 -26.37 12.49 -7.57
N ASN A 958 -25.59 11.47 -7.94
CA ASN A 958 -24.84 10.64 -6.99
C ASN A 958 -23.43 11.19 -6.79
N GLU A 959 -23.21 11.90 -5.68
CA GLU A 959 -21.93 12.58 -5.43
C GLU A 959 -20.74 11.62 -5.21
N LEU A 960 -21.02 10.34 -4.93
CA LEU A 960 -19.99 9.29 -4.81
C LEU A 960 -19.78 8.52 -6.13
N ALA A 961 -20.67 8.66 -7.10
CA ALA A 961 -20.52 8.05 -8.41
C ALA A 961 -19.68 8.90 -9.35
N PRO A 962 -19.02 8.27 -10.33
CA PRO A 962 -18.73 6.82 -10.39
C PRO A 962 -17.54 6.43 -9.50
N SER A 963 -16.89 7.38 -8.82
CA SER A 963 -15.53 7.21 -8.31
C SER A 963 -15.42 6.28 -7.09
N TRP A 964 -16.45 6.13 -6.27
CA TRP A 964 -16.47 5.20 -5.13
C TRP A 964 -17.53 4.12 -5.25
N VAL A 965 -18.66 4.46 -5.90
CA VAL A 965 -19.79 3.57 -6.11
C VAL A 965 -20.22 3.73 -7.56
N PHE A 966 -20.45 2.62 -8.24
CA PHE A 966 -21.11 2.62 -9.55
C PHE A 966 -21.73 1.24 -9.74
N GLU A 967 -23.05 1.15 -9.80
CA GLU A 967 -23.80 -0.10 -9.93
C GLU A 967 -24.47 -0.23 -11.31
N GLY A 968 -23.91 0.42 -12.34
CA GLY A 968 -24.39 0.30 -13.71
C GLY A 968 -24.15 -1.09 -14.32
N GLY A 969 -25.10 -1.53 -15.17
CA GLY A 969 -25.12 -2.84 -15.83
C GLY A 969 -26.06 -3.86 -15.16
N ASP A 970 -26.34 -4.98 -15.84
CA ASP A 970 -27.34 -5.98 -15.39
C ASP A 970 -26.94 -6.74 -14.12
N ALA A 971 -25.63 -6.88 -13.86
CA ALA A 971 -25.09 -7.64 -12.72
C ALA A 971 -23.84 -6.93 -12.15
N PRO A 972 -24.02 -5.87 -11.32
CA PRO A 972 -22.91 -5.08 -10.82
C PRO A 972 -21.99 -5.90 -9.91
N ARG A 973 -20.69 -5.78 -10.14
CA ARG A 973 -19.63 -6.33 -9.30
C ARG A 973 -19.56 -5.57 -7.99
N ARG A 974 -19.36 -6.31 -6.90
CA ARG A 974 -19.32 -5.80 -5.53
C ARG A 974 -18.01 -6.21 -4.85
N VAL A 975 -17.64 -5.48 -3.80
CA VAL A 975 -16.51 -5.84 -2.95
C VAL A 975 -16.86 -7.11 -2.17
N LYS A 976 -16.08 -8.17 -2.33
CA LYS A 976 -16.32 -9.46 -1.67
C LYS A 976 -15.75 -9.47 -0.27
N ARG A 977 -16.63 -9.69 0.71
CA ARG A 977 -16.29 -10.04 2.09
C ARG A 977 -16.33 -11.56 2.23
N ILE A 978 -15.16 -12.19 2.27
CA ILE A 978 -15.03 -13.65 2.37
C ILE A 978 -14.77 -14.03 3.83
N VAL A 979 -15.64 -14.86 4.40
CA VAL A 979 -15.57 -15.29 5.80
C VAL A 979 -15.50 -16.83 5.90
N PRO A 980 -14.29 -17.40 6.01
CA PRO A 980 -14.10 -18.84 6.14
C PRO A 980 -14.30 -19.32 7.59
N LEU A 981 -15.48 -19.89 7.87
CA LEU A 981 -15.89 -20.36 9.19
C LEU A 981 -15.71 -21.88 9.28
N MET A 982 -14.88 -22.35 10.22
CA MET A 982 -14.81 -23.79 10.49
C MET A 982 -16.13 -24.24 11.16
N ALA A 983 -16.68 -25.38 10.71
CA ALA A 983 -17.86 -25.97 11.33
C ALA A 983 -17.66 -26.19 12.84
N PHE A 984 -18.70 -25.98 13.64
CA PHE A 984 -18.71 -26.11 15.10
C PHE A 984 -17.68 -25.22 15.84
N SER A 985 -17.28 -24.09 15.24
CA SER A 985 -16.40 -23.11 15.88
C SER A 985 -17.18 -21.97 16.52
N ARG A 986 -16.64 -21.39 17.59
CA ARG A 986 -17.20 -20.17 18.21
C ARG A 986 -17.33 -18.99 17.24
N GLU A 987 -16.52 -18.97 16.18
CA GLU A 987 -16.62 -17.94 15.14
C GLU A 987 -17.89 -18.14 14.29
N ALA A 988 -18.32 -19.38 14.07
CA ALA A 988 -19.58 -19.65 13.35
C ALA A 988 -20.79 -19.08 14.11
N ASP A 989 -20.79 -19.18 15.44
CA ASP A 989 -21.84 -18.63 16.30
C ASP A 989 -21.76 -17.10 16.42
N ALA A 990 -20.55 -16.53 16.39
CA ALA A 990 -20.33 -15.10 16.55
C ALA A 990 -20.65 -14.27 15.28
N TRP A 991 -20.58 -14.88 14.09
CA TRP A 991 -20.75 -14.18 12.82
C TRP A 991 -22.12 -13.49 12.66
N PRO A 992 -23.28 -14.17 12.86
CA PRO A 992 -24.58 -13.54 12.70
C PRO A 992 -24.77 -12.28 13.57
N HIS A 993 -24.25 -12.32 14.80
CA HIS A 993 -24.28 -11.17 15.71
C HIS A 993 -23.41 -10.01 15.21
N LEU A 994 -22.23 -10.30 14.67
CA LEU A 994 -21.34 -9.28 14.13
C LEU A 994 -21.96 -8.56 12.93
N THR A 995 -22.62 -9.30 12.02
CA THR A 995 -23.27 -8.74 10.82
C THR A 995 -24.48 -7.89 11.19
N ARG A 996 -25.37 -8.36 12.08
CA ARG A 996 -26.51 -7.56 12.55
C ARG A 996 -26.07 -6.27 13.23
N ARG A 997 -25.03 -6.35 14.08
CA ARG A 997 -24.45 -5.17 14.73
C ARG A 997 -23.84 -4.18 13.75
N LEU A 998 -23.32 -4.62 12.60
CA LEU A 998 -22.81 -3.71 11.57
C LEU A 998 -23.92 -2.82 11.00
N GLY A 999 -25.10 -3.39 10.71
CA GLY A 999 -26.24 -2.61 10.20
C GLY A 999 -26.77 -1.60 11.23
N LEU A 1000 -26.82 -2.00 12.50
CA LEU A 1000 -27.34 -1.18 13.60
C LEU A 1000 -26.32 -0.19 14.16
N TYR A 1001 -25.03 -0.40 13.91
CA TYR A 1001 -23.94 0.42 14.46
C TYR A 1001 -24.07 1.91 14.14
N ARG A 1002 -24.64 2.24 12.97
CA ARG A 1002 -24.85 3.63 12.53
C ARG A 1002 -25.97 4.32 13.30
N LEU A 1003 -27.00 3.56 13.70
CA LEU A 1003 -28.11 4.06 14.53
C LEU A 1003 -27.64 4.38 15.94
N VAL A 1004 -26.77 3.54 16.51
CA VAL A 1004 -26.36 3.65 17.92
C VAL A 1004 -25.06 4.45 18.14
N MET A 1005 -24.60 5.16 17.12
CA MET A 1005 -23.36 5.91 17.18
C MET A 1005 -23.40 6.96 18.30
N GLY A 1006 -22.45 6.87 19.25
CA GLY A 1006 -22.36 7.78 20.39
C GLY A 1006 -23.29 7.46 21.56
N LEU A 1007 -24.20 6.47 21.46
CA LEU A 1007 -25.18 6.17 22.52
C LEU A 1007 -24.58 5.45 23.75
N PRO A 1008 -25.13 5.68 24.96
CA PRO A 1008 -24.73 4.99 26.18
C PRO A 1008 -25.09 3.51 26.17
N ARG A 1009 -24.20 2.68 26.72
CA ARG A 1009 -24.37 1.21 26.83
C ARG A 1009 -24.84 0.60 25.51
N HIS A 1010 -24.20 0.98 24.40
CA HIS A 1010 -24.55 0.51 23.06
C HIS A 1010 -24.65 -1.02 22.95
N GLN A 1011 -23.89 -1.80 23.74
CA GLN A 1011 -24.01 -3.26 23.78
C GLN A 1011 -25.37 -3.75 24.33
N ASP A 1012 -25.84 -3.15 25.43
CA ASP A 1012 -27.15 -3.46 26.00
C ASP A 1012 -28.26 -2.96 25.07
N LEU A 1013 -28.05 -1.81 24.43
CA LEU A 1013 -28.98 -1.27 23.45
C LEU A 1013 -29.05 -2.16 22.21
N PHE A 1014 -27.91 -2.65 21.70
CA PHE A 1014 -27.87 -3.63 20.62
C PHE A 1014 -28.69 -4.86 21.00
N ALA A 1015 -28.47 -5.45 22.17
CA ALA A 1015 -29.26 -6.60 22.62
C ALA A 1015 -30.77 -6.32 22.68
N ALA A 1016 -31.16 -5.08 23.02
CA ALA A 1016 -32.57 -4.68 23.08
C ALA A 1016 -33.21 -4.40 21.71
N ILE A 1017 -32.41 -4.04 20.69
CA ILE A 1017 -32.93 -3.63 19.37
C ILE A 1017 -32.62 -4.63 18.24
N GLU A 1018 -31.65 -5.54 18.42
CA GLU A 1018 -31.11 -6.42 17.36
C GLU A 1018 -32.16 -7.27 16.64
N ASP A 1019 -33.21 -7.70 17.36
CA ASP A 1019 -34.28 -8.54 16.81
C ASP A 1019 -35.61 -7.78 16.59
N THR A 1020 -35.63 -6.45 16.77
CA THR A 1020 -36.89 -5.67 16.79
C THR A 1020 -36.92 -4.45 15.88
N VAL A 1021 -35.75 -3.95 15.46
CA VAL A 1021 -35.65 -2.79 14.56
C VAL A 1021 -35.29 -3.28 13.17
N THR A 1022 -36.10 -2.92 12.17
CA THR A 1022 -35.84 -3.27 10.77
C THR A 1022 -34.69 -2.44 10.20
N PRO A 1023 -34.00 -2.91 9.15
CA PRO A 1023 -32.97 -2.12 8.47
C PRO A 1023 -33.47 -0.78 7.91
N GLU A 1024 -34.76 -0.69 7.56
CA GLU A 1024 -35.39 0.54 7.06
C GLU A 1024 -35.56 1.56 8.17
N GLU A 1025 -36.16 1.17 9.29
CA GLU A 1025 -36.28 2.03 10.48
C GLU A 1025 -34.91 2.46 11.01
N ALA A 1026 -33.93 1.55 11.01
CA ALA A 1026 -32.57 1.88 11.42
C ALA A 1026 -31.92 2.94 10.52
N ARG A 1027 -32.23 2.96 9.22
CA ARG A 1027 -31.77 4.00 8.28
C ARG A 1027 -32.47 5.32 8.53
N ASP A 1028 -33.78 5.31 8.72
CA ASP A 1028 -34.58 6.53 8.92
C ASP A 1028 -34.27 7.20 10.27
N TRP A 1029 -33.99 6.42 11.31
CA TRP A 1029 -33.67 6.93 12.64
C TRP A 1029 -32.19 7.29 12.81
N ALA A 1030 -31.31 6.95 11.86
CA ALA A 1030 -29.90 7.28 11.93
C ALA A 1030 -29.63 8.80 11.84
N ILE A 1031 -28.62 9.28 12.58
CA ILE A 1031 -28.23 10.69 12.59
C ILE A 1031 -27.51 11.04 11.27
N ASP A 1032 -28.14 11.89 10.43
CA ASP A 1032 -27.52 12.39 9.20
C ASP A 1032 -26.65 13.64 9.47
N LEU A 1033 -25.35 13.50 9.28
CA LEU A 1033 -24.33 14.56 9.45
C LEU A 1033 -23.69 14.98 8.12
N ARG A 1034 -24.30 14.67 6.98
CA ARG A 1034 -23.80 15.09 5.68
C ARG A 1034 -23.87 16.62 5.55
N PRO A 1035 -22.83 17.26 4.96
CA PRO A 1035 -22.93 18.66 4.56
C PRO A 1035 -24.07 18.82 3.54
N LYS A 1036 -25.01 19.75 3.79
CA LYS A 1036 -25.97 20.13 2.74
C LYS A 1036 -25.25 21.01 1.74
N GLY A 1037 -25.09 20.53 0.51
CA GLY A 1037 -24.53 21.35 -0.58
C GLY A 1037 -25.31 22.66 -0.71
N ARG A 1038 -24.62 23.77 -0.96
CA ARG A 1038 -25.30 24.99 -1.42
C ARG A 1038 -26.04 24.61 -2.70
N ARG A 1039 -27.38 24.66 -2.68
CA ARG A 1039 -28.13 24.85 -3.94
C ARG A 1039 -27.52 26.11 -4.57
N ARG A 1040 -26.98 25.96 -5.78
CA ARG A 1040 -26.43 27.08 -6.55
C ARG A 1040 -27.44 28.21 -6.64
#